data_AF-A0A938IQ98-F1
#
_entry.id   AF-A0A938IQ98-F1
#
_cell.length_a   1.000
_cell.length_b   1.000
_cell.length_c   1.000
_cell.angle_alpha   90.00
_cell.angle_beta   90.00
_cell.angle_gamma   90.00
#
_symmetry.space_group_name_H-M   'P 1'
#
loop_
_entity.id
_entity.type
_entity.pdbx_description
1 polymer ?
#
loop_
_entity_poly.entity_id
_entity_poly.type
_entity_poly.pdbx_seq_one_letter_code
_entity_poly.pdbx_strand_id
1 'polypeptide(L)'
;MTAIRLLACLAGAGLAAAASAAAGKDAASSRPGAAAAAPGGASAASGGGSAAAAGSASAAAESVAALIRRAGSTDDEAERLALLRRLADHPQADAGLRAEAASLAAAVSEWNTARRLDSYDRKVRKTLDYDFGVAPASPLWPVTCLYRGRMLTWITLEYGGVKNQPERRRQHLDKAAENFRAVRDAFPENRIARMYLGEPVPPAKAYAAPEGAPAWAAAQREALERLADIIIWWIDNRMQADGQYGGGWGDDCEMWRWWVPALIAFEDPRIAAAQARFSQALMGQPHMSGGYTIAMTDVEHSAEDSTDAILPMMHLAPDDPAWQARALRLADLMENIWTGRNARGHLQFRSTFFSVQKTDAAPDRACDTPYHVRAVAPAMLYWQRTGERRIGRLLTDWLRTWVDAAARSERGKPAGIVPAAIHWPDGGIGGAGPDWWDPRNYAEATLYEWPSALGGMCDALLLAWHMTRDESFLEPLRSMAAVRQRYLESPPRDSPAPGSEAWCGSKLGLLGPTLAKYRALTGRPDFDRLLARDYRAWFALQQGADRRALVAALDEAAHALRINFPGYTSEVRYTDRVLSFPTLFGDGYMFQKRVAGIPRPSTDLLYSTATGDPGRLEGLAMNAVRWLTPPRDIAALVARCGPDDFRAELYHFGESARPMGAELYLLAPGAYAVAVSPDGGPPGRPAALKVSGRRARVAFELPPRRLCTLTIQRSAAE
;
A
#
# COMPACT_ATOMS: atom_id res chain seq x y z
N MET A 1 1.89 41.63 -12.44
CA MET A 1 2.05 40.21 -12.04
C MET A 1 1.59 39.37 -13.22
N THR A 2 2.49 39.06 -14.14
CA THR A 2 2.10 38.68 -15.51
C THR A 2 3.12 37.70 -16.10
N ALA A 3 2.64 36.73 -16.88
CA ALA A 3 3.40 35.77 -17.68
C ALA A 3 4.38 34.83 -16.92
N ILE A 4 3.99 33.56 -16.81
CA ILE A 4 4.68 32.37 -17.39
C ILE A 4 3.79 31.15 -17.09
N ARG A 5 3.07 30.65 -18.11
CA ARG A 5 2.43 29.31 -18.22
C ARG A 5 1.66 29.20 -19.54
N LEU A 6 2.39 29.09 -20.65
CA LEU A 6 1.78 28.91 -21.98
C LEU A 6 2.78 28.26 -22.96
N LEU A 7 2.83 26.93 -22.98
CA LEU A 7 3.49 26.10 -24.00
C LEU A 7 3.17 24.60 -23.77
N ALA A 8 1.99 24.16 -24.21
CA ALA A 8 1.57 22.74 -24.17
C ALA A 8 0.48 22.39 -25.22
N CYS A 9 0.38 23.16 -26.31
CA CYS A 9 -0.48 22.87 -27.47
C CYS A 9 0.25 23.25 -28.75
N LEU A 10 -0.13 22.63 -29.88
CA LEU A 10 0.43 22.73 -31.24
C LEU A 10 1.72 21.93 -31.51
N ALA A 11 1.55 20.68 -31.91
CA ALA A 11 2.43 19.98 -32.87
C ALA A 11 1.65 18.81 -33.52
N GLY A 12 1.23 18.94 -34.78
CA GLY A 12 0.50 17.87 -35.47
C GLY A 12 0.29 18.10 -36.98
N ALA A 13 0.62 17.06 -37.77
CA ALA A 13 0.42 16.87 -39.22
C ALA A 13 1.24 17.76 -40.21
N GLY A 14 1.62 17.17 -41.36
CA GLY A 14 2.23 17.85 -42.53
C GLY A 14 3.69 17.46 -42.86
N LEU A 15 4.05 16.22 -43.22
CA LEU A 15 3.99 15.52 -44.54
C LEU A 15 5.26 15.60 -45.45
N ALA A 16 5.80 14.40 -45.74
CA ALA A 16 6.36 13.91 -47.02
C ALA A 16 7.82 14.18 -47.50
N ALA A 17 8.29 13.20 -48.30
CA ALA A 17 9.49 13.12 -49.17
C ALA A 17 10.88 12.78 -48.56
N ALA A 18 11.79 12.04 -49.24
CA ALA A 18 11.71 10.71 -49.89
C ALA A 18 13.07 10.26 -50.52
N ALA A 19 13.69 9.17 -50.03
CA ALA A 19 14.66 8.28 -50.70
C ALA A 19 14.95 7.08 -49.75
N SER A 20 14.98 5.78 -50.09
CA SER A 20 15.48 5.01 -51.26
C SER A 20 17.01 4.83 -51.24
N ALA A 21 17.62 3.64 -51.37
CA ALA A 21 17.25 2.21 -51.21
C ALA A 21 18.59 1.40 -51.13
N ALA A 22 18.76 0.08 -51.03
CA ALA A 22 17.96 -1.17 -50.95
C ALA A 22 18.87 -2.23 -50.21
N ALA A 23 18.71 -3.56 -50.10
CA ALA A 23 17.77 -4.65 -50.41
C ALA A 23 18.20 -5.86 -49.49
N GLY A 24 17.58 -7.05 -49.40
CA GLY A 24 16.31 -7.62 -49.92
C GLY A 24 16.24 -9.14 -49.64
N LYS A 25 15.11 -9.80 -50.00
CA LYS A 25 14.92 -11.21 -50.47
C LYS A 25 15.54 -12.40 -49.69
N ASP A 26 14.94 -13.60 -49.62
CA ASP A 26 13.60 -14.14 -49.95
C ASP A 26 13.48 -15.53 -49.26
N ALA A 27 12.32 -15.90 -48.69
CA ALA A 27 11.90 -17.30 -48.44
C ALA A 27 10.43 -17.38 -47.95
N ALA A 28 9.72 -18.47 -48.28
CA ALA A 28 8.33 -18.71 -47.84
C ALA A 28 8.03 -20.21 -47.62
N SER A 29 7.10 -20.56 -46.72
CA SER A 29 6.34 -21.83 -46.77
C SER A 29 5.11 -21.87 -45.82
N SER A 30 3.93 -21.91 -46.44
CA SER A 30 2.75 -22.76 -46.15
C SER A 30 2.48 -23.37 -44.75
N ARG A 31 1.24 -23.14 -44.26
CA ARG A 31 0.45 -24.08 -43.41
C ARG A 31 0.05 -25.34 -44.22
N PRO A 32 -0.32 -26.49 -43.60
CA PRO A 32 -1.62 -26.68 -42.93
C PRO A 32 -1.48 -26.88 -41.39
N GLY A 33 -2.51 -27.02 -40.57
CA GLY A 33 -3.96 -27.17 -40.83
C GLY A 33 -4.46 -28.51 -40.28
N ALA A 34 -5.05 -28.51 -39.08
CA ALA A 34 -5.52 -29.71 -38.39
C ALA A 34 -6.93 -29.50 -37.82
N ALA A 35 -7.74 -30.57 -37.82
CA ALA A 35 -9.12 -30.55 -37.35
C ALA A 35 -9.40 -31.75 -36.43
N ALA A 36 -10.28 -31.53 -35.45
CA ALA A 36 -10.97 -32.58 -34.70
C ALA A 36 -12.46 -32.17 -34.65
N ALA A 37 -13.40 -32.90 -35.26
CA ALA A 37 -13.79 -34.30 -35.00
C ALA A 37 -14.60 -34.44 -33.71
N ALA A 38 -15.91 -34.55 -33.87
CA ALA A 38 -16.86 -34.89 -32.81
C ALA A 38 -17.63 -36.17 -33.21
N PRO A 39 -17.93 -37.07 -32.26
CA PRO A 39 -18.95 -38.11 -32.46
C PRO A 39 -20.36 -37.54 -32.21
N GLY A 40 -21.39 -38.23 -32.70
CA GLY A 40 -22.78 -37.80 -32.46
C GLY A 40 -23.80 -38.92 -32.64
N GLY A 41 -25.04 -38.60 -32.25
CA GLY A 41 -26.22 -39.46 -32.36
C GLY A 41 -26.54 -40.27 -31.08
N ALA A 42 -27.80 -40.64 -30.83
CA ALA A 42 -29.05 -40.17 -31.45
C ALA A 42 -30.26 -40.60 -30.60
N SER A 43 -31.29 -39.74 -30.50
CA SER A 43 -32.71 -40.12 -30.50
C SER A 43 -33.58 -38.86 -30.57
N ALA A 44 -34.81 -38.96 -31.06
CA ALA A 44 -35.72 -37.83 -31.22
C ALA A 44 -37.09 -38.11 -30.58
N ALA A 45 -37.69 -37.06 -30.01
CA ALA A 45 -39.11 -37.00 -29.68
C ALA A 45 -39.65 -35.63 -30.13
N SER A 46 -40.81 -35.60 -30.76
CA SER A 46 -41.39 -34.40 -31.37
C SER A 46 -42.18 -33.56 -30.37
N GLY A 47 -41.99 -32.24 -30.42
CA GLY A 47 -42.68 -31.28 -29.55
C GLY A 47 -42.50 -29.84 -30.06
N GLY A 48 -43.18 -29.50 -31.15
CA GLY A 48 -43.08 -28.17 -31.77
C GLY A 48 -44.10 -27.18 -31.22
N GLY A 49 -43.66 -25.97 -30.85
CA GLY A 49 -44.55 -24.83 -30.60
C GLY A 49 -44.08 -23.86 -29.51
N SER A 50 -44.17 -22.55 -29.79
CA SER A 50 -44.26 -21.45 -28.81
C SER A 50 -43.15 -21.29 -27.75
N ALA A 51 -41.88 -21.15 -28.17
CA ALA A 51 -40.81 -20.60 -27.31
C ALA A 51 -40.33 -19.20 -27.74
N ALA A 52 -40.31 -18.90 -29.05
CA ALA A 52 -39.70 -17.67 -29.59
C ALA A 52 -40.45 -16.36 -29.25
N ALA A 53 -41.71 -16.42 -28.81
CA ALA A 53 -42.51 -15.24 -28.47
C ALA A 53 -42.33 -14.76 -27.01
N ALA A 54 -41.86 -15.63 -26.11
CA ALA A 54 -41.74 -15.30 -24.69
C ALA A 54 -40.57 -14.35 -24.37
N GLY A 55 -39.48 -14.41 -25.17
CA GLY A 55 -38.28 -13.61 -24.93
C GLY A 55 -38.41 -12.12 -25.25
N SER A 56 -39.26 -11.74 -26.23
CA SER A 56 -39.44 -10.34 -26.65
C SER A 56 -40.49 -9.58 -25.83
N ALA A 57 -41.54 -10.27 -25.36
CA ALA A 57 -42.63 -9.65 -24.60
C ALA A 57 -42.19 -9.02 -23.27
N SER A 58 -41.17 -9.60 -22.61
CA SER A 58 -40.65 -9.12 -21.32
C SER A 58 -40.04 -7.70 -21.39
N ALA A 59 -39.41 -7.34 -22.52
CA ALA A 59 -38.71 -6.07 -22.66
C ALA A 59 -39.65 -4.84 -22.74
N ALA A 60 -40.92 -5.05 -23.12
CA ALA A 60 -41.90 -3.99 -23.36
C ALA A 60 -42.76 -3.63 -22.13
N ALA A 61 -42.57 -4.30 -21.00
CA ALA A 61 -43.42 -4.18 -19.81
C ALA A 61 -42.82 -3.35 -18.65
N GLU A 62 -41.54 -2.97 -18.73
CA GLU A 62 -40.84 -2.31 -17.62
C GLU A 62 -40.98 -0.77 -17.68
N SER A 63 -41.87 -0.22 -16.84
CA SER A 63 -42.14 1.22 -16.79
C SER A 63 -40.91 2.10 -16.52
N VAL A 64 -40.95 3.35 -17.01
CA VAL A 64 -39.96 4.41 -16.74
C VAL A 64 -39.59 4.50 -15.24
N ALA A 65 -40.59 4.49 -14.36
CA ALA A 65 -40.37 4.56 -12.91
C ALA A 65 -39.66 3.32 -12.34
N ALA A 66 -39.84 2.13 -12.94
CA ALA A 66 -39.11 0.92 -12.55
C ALA A 66 -37.64 0.98 -13.00
N LEU A 67 -37.37 1.44 -14.23
CA LEU A 67 -36.00 1.66 -14.73
C LEU A 67 -35.22 2.63 -13.84
N ILE A 68 -35.83 3.78 -13.49
CA ILE A 68 -35.23 4.78 -12.60
C ILE A 68 -34.97 4.21 -11.21
N ARG A 69 -35.96 3.52 -10.61
CA ARG A 69 -35.82 2.88 -9.29
C ARG A 69 -34.66 1.89 -9.27
N ARG A 70 -34.56 1.00 -10.27
CA ARG A 70 -33.48 0.02 -10.37
C ARG A 70 -32.12 0.69 -10.60
N ALA A 71 -32.03 1.67 -11.50
CA ALA A 71 -30.78 2.40 -11.73
C ALA A 71 -30.30 3.11 -10.46
N GLY A 72 -31.22 3.68 -9.68
CA GLY A 72 -30.92 4.29 -8.40
C GLY A 72 -30.61 3.31 -7.27
N SER A 73 -31.13 2.08 -7.30
CA SER A 73 -31.02 1.11 -6.20
C SER A 73 -29.94 0.04 -6.39
N THR A 74 -29.55 -0.29 -7.62
CA THR A 74 -28.48 -1.26 -7.88
C THR A 74 -27.12 -0.74 -7.39
N ASP A 75 -26.26 -1.63 -6.93
CA ASP A 75 -24.87 -1.34 -6.58
C ASP A 75 -23.91 -1.56 -7.77
N ASP A 76 -24.39 -2.16 -8.86
CA ASP A 76 -23.59 -2.50 -10.05
C ASP A 76 -23.58 -1.33 -11.07
N GLU A 77 -22.39 -0.80 -11.38
CA GLU A 77 -22.22 0.28 -12.36
C GLU A 77 -22.56 -0.14 -13.81
N ALA A 78 -22.34 -1.42 -14.16
CA ALA A 78 -22.68 -1.95 -15.47
C ALA A 78 -24.19 -2.19 -15.61
N GLU A 79 -24.87 -2.69 -14.57
CA GLU A 79 -26.34 -2.74 -14.56
C GLU A 79 -26.93 -1.33 -14.64
N ARG A 80 -26.42 -0.38 -13.84
CA ARG A 80 -26.89 1.02 -13.86
C ARG A 80 -26.69 1.65 -15.24
N LEU A 81 -25.55 1.42 -15.88
CA LEU A 81 -25.27 1.89 -17.25
C LEU A 81 -26.26 1.30 -18.27
N ALA A 82 -26.56 0.00 -18.18
CA ALA A 82 -27.53 -0.66 -19.05
C ALA A 82 -28.95 -0.12 -18.84
N LEU A 83 -29.36 0.11 -17.58
CA LEU A 83 -30.67 0.66 -17.24
C LEU A 83 -30.83 2.12 -17.69
N LEU A 84 -29.80 2.95 -17.54
CA LEU A 84 -29.81 4.34 -18.02
C LEU A 84 -29.86 4.43 -19.55
N ARG A 85 -29.15 3.54 -20.27
CA ARG A 85 -29.27 3.43 -21.74
C ARG A 85 -30.69 3.00 -22.16
N ARG A 86 -31.24 1.96 -21.53
CA ARG A 86 -32.64 1.53 -21.76
C ARG A 86 -33.67 2.63 -21.47
N LEU A 87 -33.40 3.52 -20.51
CA LEU A 87 -34.23 4.68 -20.21
C LEU A 87 -34.09 5.79 -21.27
N ALA A 88 -32.87 6.05 -21.76
CA ALA A 88 -32.62 7.01 -22.84
C ALA A 88 -33.35 6.64 -24.14
N ASP A 89 -33.49 5.35 -24.43
CA ASP A 89 -34.21 4.82 -25.58
C ASP A 89 -35.71 4.55 -25.31
N HIS A 90 -36.22 4.82 -24.09
CA HIS A 90 -37.56 4.35 -23.69
C HIS A 90 -38.71 5.16 -24.34
N PRO A 91 -39.66 4.53 -25.05
CA PRO A 91 -40.68 5.24 -25.83
C PRO A 91 -41.68 6.05 -24.98
N GLN A 92 -41.86 5.69 -23.70
CA GLN A 92 -42.74 6.41 -22.77
C GLN A 92 -42.02 7.47 -21.92
N ALA A 93 -40.68 7.59 -22.00
CA ALA A 93 -39.96 8.69 -21.38
C ALA A 93 -40.03 9.92 -22.28
N ASP A 94 -40.16 11.12 -21.71
CA ASP A 94 -40.18 12.36 -22.49
C ASP A 94 -38.80 12.73 -23.05
N ALA A 95 -38.75 13.70 -23.97
CA ALA A 95 -37.50 14.07 -24.64
C ALA A 95 -36.43 14.66 -23.71
N GLY A 96 -36.83 15.32 -22.61
CA GLY A 96 -35.91 15.82 -21.59
C GLY A 96 -35.31 14.67 -20.79
N LEU A 97 -36.15 13.83 -20.19
CA LEU A 97 -35.73 12.67 -19.41
C LEU A 97 -34.85 11.70 -20.20
N ARG A 98 -35.11 11.51 -21.50
CA ARG A 98 -34.25 10.70 -22.38
C ARG A 98 -32.87 11.33 -22.60
N ALA A 99 -32.80 12.64 -22.77
CA ALA A 99 -31.53 13.37 -22.91
C ALA A 99 -30.72 13.36 -21.59
N GLU A 100 -31.37 13.55 -20.45
CA GLU A 100 -30.77 13.43 -19.12
C GLU A 100 -30.25 12.01 -18.86
N ALA A 101 -31.03 10.98 -19.20
CA ALA A 101 -30.63 9.58 -19.10
C ALA A 101 -29.41 9.26 -19.98
N ALA A 102 -29.35 9.80 -21.21
CA ALA A 102 -28.20 9.66 -22.11
C ALA A 102 -26.94 10.36 -21.56
N SER A 103 -27.08 11.59 -21.04
CA SER A 103 -25.97 12.35 -20.47
C SER A 103 -25.40 11.67 -19.22
N LEU A 104 -26.29 11.21 -18.32
CA LEU A 104 -25.89 10.45 -17.15
C LEU A 104 -25.27 9.09 -17.54
N ALA A 105 -25.83 8.37 -18.52
CA ALA A 105 -25.24 7.13 -19.04
C ALA A 105 -23.81 7.34 -19.58
N ALA A 106 -23.53 8.47 -20.24
CA ALA A 106 -22.16 8.80 -20.67
C ALA A 106 -21.22 8.97 -19.46
N ALA A 107 -21.65 9.70 -18.44
CA ALA A 107 -20.87 9.90 -17.21
C ALA A 107 -20.67 8.60 -16.39
N VAL A 108 -21.67 7.71 -16.33
CA VAL A 108 -21.52 6.37 -15.72
C VAL A 108 -20.55 5.50 -16.52
N SER A 109 -20.57 5.60 -17.86
CA SER A 109 -19.61 4.89 -18.71
C SER A 109 -18.18 5.38 -18.47
N GLU A 110 -17.95 6.69 -18.38
CA GLU A 110 -16.65 7.27 -18.03
C GLU A 110 -16.18 6.82 -16.63
N TRP A 111 -17.05 6.96 -15.62
CA TRP A 111 -16.78 6.54 -14.23
C TRP A 111 -16.36 5.07 -14.09
N ASN A 112 -16.84 4.20 -14.97
CA ASN A 112 -16.51 2.77 -14.94
C ASN A 112 -15.28 2.44 -15.81
N THR A 113 -15.19 2.98 -17.03
CA THR A 113 -14.23 2.53 -18.07
C THR A 113 -13.17 3.55 -18.47
N ALA A 114 -13.04 4.69 -17.79
CA ALA A 114 -11.97 5.65 -18.07
C ALA A 114 -10.58 5.07 -17.72
N ARG A 115 -9.58 5.42 -18.54
CA ARG A 115 -8.16 5.06 -18.31
C ARG A 115 -7.59 5.67 -17.02
N ARG A 116 -8.18 6.79 -16.59
CA ARG A 116 -7.86 7.57 -15.39
C ARG A 116 -9.11 7.65 -14.53
N LEU A 117 -9.03 7.16 -13.29
CA LEU A 117 -10.18 7.07 -12.37
C LEU A 117 -10.55 8.43 -11.75
N ASP A 118 -9.68 9.43 -11.89
CA ASP A 118 -9.72 10.76 -11.29
C ASP A 118 -10.15 11.87 -12.28
N SER A 119 -10.71 11.53 -13.44
CA SER A 119 -11.02 12.51 -14.52
C SER A 119 -11.87 13.71 -14.08
N TYR A 120 -12.69 13.53 -13.04
CA TYR A 120 -13.56 14.54 -12.44
C TYR A 120 -12.83 15.53 -11.50
N ASP A 121 -11.63 15.18 -11.00
CA ASP A 121 -10.91 15.84 -9.90
C ASP A 121 -10.91 17.37 -10.03
N ARG A 122 -10.34 17.85 -11.14
CA ARG A 122 -10.07 19.27 -11.40
C ARG A 122 -11.34 20.13 -11.44
N LYS A 123 -12.48 19.51 -11.76
CA LYS A 123 -13.80 20.16 -11.75
C LYS A 123 -14.27 20.26 -10.29
N VAL A 124 -14.43 19.10 -9.63
CA VAL A 124 -15.00 19.00 -8.28
C VAL A 124 -14.14 19.72 -7.22
N ARG A 125 -12.81 19.70 -7.30
CA ARG A 125 -11.93 20.48 -6.39
C ARG A 125 -12.11 21.99 -6.44
N LYS A 126 -12.72 22.53 -7.51
CA LYS A 126 -12.95 23.98 -7.68
C LYS A 126 -14.37 24.42 -7.36
N THR A 127 -15.35 23.55 -7.62
CA THR A 127 -16.79 23.83 -7.53
C THR A 127 -17.49 23.12 -6.37
N LEU A 128 -16.83 22.12 -5.77
CA LEU A 128 -17.43 21.08 -4.93
C LEU A 128 -18.59 20.36 -5.61
N ASP A 129 -18.61 20.33 -6.95
CA ASP A 129 -19.76 19.87 -7.73
C ASP A 129 -19.38 19.35 -9.12
N TYR A 130 -20.17 18.43 -9.65
CA TYR A 130 -20.09 17.94 -11.01
C TYR A 130 -21.47 18.11 -11.68
N ASP A 131 -21.51 18.92 -12.74
CA ASP A 131 -22.66 18.96 -13.66
C ASP A 131 -22.69 17.71 -14.55
N PHE A 132 -23.82 17.01 -14.53
CA PHE A 132 -24.12 15.77 -15.27
C PHE A 132 -25.13 15.98 -16.42
N GLY A 133 -25.54 17.22 -16.71
CA GLY A 133 -26.61 17.49 -17.69
C GLY A 133 -28.00 17.03 -17.23
N VAL A 134 -28.24 16.99 -15.91
CA VAL A 134 -29.50 16.56 -15.27
C VAL A 134 -30.00 17.66 -14.35
N ALA A 135 -31.26 18.09 -14.51
CA ALA A 135 -31.87 19.16 -13.74
C ALA A 135 -32.19 18.73 -12.29
N PRO A 136 -32.15 19.64 -11.29
CA PRO A 136 -32.51 19.32 -9.90
C PRO A 136 -33.94 18.82 -9.68
N ALA A 137 -34.86 19.08 -10.62
CA ALA A 137 -36.24 18.58 -10.60
C ALA A 137 -36.41 17.21 -11.29
N SER A 138 -35.36 16.66 -11.90
CA SER A 138 -35.40 15.38 -12.60
C SER A 138 -35.53 14.20 -11.63
N PRO A 139 -36.32 13.16 -11.96
CA PRO A 139 -36.33 11.92 -11.19
C PRO A 139 -34.98 11.17 -11.26
N LEU A 140 -34.06 11.55 -12.15
CA LEU A 140 -32.67 11.05 -12.18
C LEU A 140 -31.71 11.84 -11.26
N TRP A 141 -32.13 13.01 -10.72
CA TRP A 141 -31.25 13.83 -9.88
C TRP A 141 -30.66 13.08 -8.67
N PRO A 142 -31.39 12.23 -7.92
CA PRO A 142 -30.79 11.49 -6.81
C PRO A 142 -29.70 10.50 -7.27
N VAL A 143 -29.77 9.98 -8.50
CA VAL A 143 -28.70 9.14 -9.07
C VAL A 143 -27.42 9.97 -9.29
N THR A 144 -27.55 11.24 -9.71
CA THR A 144 -26.38 12.15 -9.82
C THR A 144 -25.77 12.49 -8.45
N CYS A 145 -26.57 12.52 -7.39
CA CYS A 145 -26.08 12.73 -6.02
C CYS A 145 -25.15 11.59 -5.57
N LEU A 146 -25.41 10.33 -5.95
CA LEU A 146 -24.52 9.20 -5.64
C LEU A 146 -23.09 9.47 -6.12
N TYR A 147 -22.94 9.94 -7.36
CA TYR A 147 -21.64 10.27 -7.94
C TYR A 147 -21.01 11.50 -7.29
N ARG A 148 -21.77 12.58 -7.01
CA ARG A 148 -21.24 13.74 -6.27
C ARG A 148 -20.69 13.35 -4.89
N GLY A 149 -21.44 12.55 -4.15
CA GLY A 149 -21.02 12.04 -2.83
C GLY A 149 -19.71 11.26 -2.92
N ARG A 150 -19.62 10.31 -3.87
CA ARG A 150 -18.41 9.54 -4.15
C ARG A 150 -17.22 10.45 -4.48
N MET A 151 -17.37 11.35 -5.46
CA MET A 151 -16.31 12.27 -5.92
C MET A 151 -15.76 13.15 -4.79
N LEU A 152 -16.64 13.80 -4.02
CA LEU A 152 -16.25 14.62 -2.86
C LEU A 152 -15.52 13.79 -1.78
N THR A 153 -15.97 12.55 -1.56
CA THR A 153 -15.38 11.65 -0.56
C THR A 153 -13.96 11.23 -0.94
N TRP A 154 -13.74 10.79 -2.19
CA TRP A 154 -12.42 10.36 -2.63
C TRP A 154 -11.41 11.51 -2.72
N ILE A 155 -11.81 12.69 -3.19
CA ILE A 155 -11.00 13.93 -3.12
C ILE A 155 -10.57 14.26 -1.68
N THR A 156 -11.40 13.93 -0.68
CA THR A 156 -11.09 14.18 0.75
C THR A 156 -10.22 13.09 1.38
N LEU A 157 -10.30 11.85 0.91
CA LEU A 157 -9.38 10.78 1.31
C LEU A 157 -7.99 10.97 0.69
N GLU A 158 -7.94 11.59 -0.49
CA GLU A 158 -6.73 11.86 -1.24
C GLU A 158 -5.92 13.03 -0.65
N TYR A 159 -6.27 14.28 -0.99
CA TYR A 159 -5.38 15.43 -0.78
C TYR A 159 -5.23 15.81 0.70
N GLY A 160 -3.99 15.82 1.21
CA GLY A 160 -3.65 16.29 2.55
C GLY A 160 -4.19 17.69 2.86
N GLY A 161 -4.11 18.60 1.90
CA GLY A 161 -4.63 19.98 1.97
C GLY A 161 -6.15 20.09 2.09
N VAL A 162 -6.90 18.98 1.94
CA VAL A 162 -8.33 18.88 2.31
C VAL A 162 -8.46 18.02 3.57
N LYS A 163 -7.90 16.81 3.55
CA LYS A 163 -7.92 15.76 4.58
C LYS A 163 -7.45 16.25 5.97
N ASN A 164 -6.37 17.02 6.01
CA ASN A 164 -5.72 17.44 7.25
C ASN A 164 -6.24 18.81 7.74
N GLN A 165 -6.92 19.59 6.88
CA GLN A 165 -7.51 20.88 7.22
C GLN A 165 -8.98 20.71 7.68
N PRO A 166 -9.32 20.83 8.98
CA PRO A 166 -10.62 20.36 9.50
C PRO A 166 -11.84 21.01 8.83
N GLU A 167 -11.79 22.33 8.59
CA GLU A 167 -12.87 23.08 7.96
C GLU A 167 -13.13 22.62 6.51
N ARG A 168 -12.06 22.44 5.72
CA ARG A 168 -12.17 21.94 4.34
C ARG A 168 -12.65 20.49 4.29
N ARG A 169 -12.18 19.65 5.24
CA ARG A 169 -12.66 18.28 5.41
C ARG A 169 -14.17 18.24 5.70
N ARG A 170 -14.66 19.09 6.61
CA ARG A 170 -16.12 19.24 6.85
C ARG A 170 -16.83 19.68 5.58
N GLN A 171 -16.37 20.75 4.93
CA GLN A 171 -16.99 21.31 3.72
C GLN A 171 -17.21 20.28 2.60
N HIS A 172 -16.28 19.32 2.42
CA HIS A 172 -16.44 18.25 1.44
C HIS A 172 -17.32 17.10 1.96
N LEU A 173 -17.10 16.63 3.19
CA LEU A 173 -17.77 15.43 3.71
C LEU A 173 -19.21 15.67 4.18
N ASP A 174 -19.54 16.85 4.70
CA ASP A 174 -20.93 17.21 5.00
C ASP A 174 -21.77 17.27 3.71
N LYS A 175 -21.24 17.91 2.66
CA LYS A 175 -21.87 17.90 1.32
C LYS A 175 -21.92 16.50 0.71
N ALA A 176 -20.93 15.65 0.94
CA ALA A 176 -20.98 14.24 0.53
C ALA A 176 -22.10 13.49 1.26
N ALA A 177 -22.20 13.63 2.58
CA ALA A 177 -23.23 13.00 3.39
C ALA A 177 -24.66 13.49 3.04
N GLU A 178 -24.83 14.77 2.73
CA GLU A 178 -26.09 15.31 2.17
C GLU A 178 -26.47 14.60 0.87
N ASN A 179 -25.53 14.46 -0.06
CA ASN A 179 -25.74 13.77 -1.32
C ASN A 179 -26.10 12.28 -1.11
N PHE A 180 -25.41 11.57 -0.22
CA PHE A 180 -25.75 10.17 0.10
C PHE A 180 -27.10 10.00 0.81
N ARG A 181 -27.52 10.96 1.65
CA ARG A 181 -28.88 10.99 2.22
C ARG A 181 -29.91 11.13 1.12
N ALA A 182 -29.74 12.08 0.20
CA ALA A 182 -30.64 12.24 -0.96
C ALA A 182 -30.75 10.97 -1.82
N VAL A 183 -29.66 10.20 -1.99
CA VAL A 183 -29.71 8.87 -2.65
C VAL A 183 -30.54 7.89 -1.83
N ARG A 184 -30.22 7.70 -0.55
CA ARG A 184 -30.89 6.73 0.33
C ARG A 184 -32.38 7.03 0.50
N ASP A 185 -32.74 8.30 0.61
CA ASP A 185 -34.11 8.72 0.86
C ASP A 185 -34.99 8.58 -0.40
N ALA A 186 -34.39 8.60 -1.61
CA ALA A 186 -35.04 8.26 -2.88
C ALA A 186 -34.97 6.75 -3.22
N PHE A 187 -33.89 6.08 -2.83
CA PHE A 187 -33.57 4.67 -3.14
C PHE A 187 -33.07 3.93 -1.88
N PRO A 188 -33.95 3.55 -0.93
CA PRO A 188 -33.55 2.94 0.35
C PRO A 188 -32.83 1.59 0.25
N GLU A 189 -32.95 0.95 -0.91
CA GLU A 189 -32.28 -0.32 -1.24
C GLU A 189 -30.82 -0.13 -1.67
N ASN A 190 -30.38 1.08 -2.06
CA ASN A 190 -29.00 1.35 -2.49
C ASN A 190 -28.01 1.12 -1.33
N ARG A 191 -27.22 0.05 -1.41
CA ARG A 191 -26.30 -0.34 -0.32
C ARG A 191 -25.02 0.49 -0.35
N ILE A 192 -24.57 0.96 -1.53
CA ILE A 192 -23.41 1.86 -1.61
C ILE A 192 -23.64 3.17 -0.84
N ALA A 193 -24.76 3.88 -1.03
CA ALA A 193 -25.05 5.12 -0.32
C ALA A 193 -25.15 4.90 1.19
N ARG A 194 -25.76 3.78 1.61
CA ARG A 194 -25.84 3.35 3.01
C ARG A 194 -24.46 3.00 3.58
N MET A 195 -23.58 2.41 2.79
CA MET A 195 -22.17 2.14 3.14
C MET A 195 -21.40 3.43 3.48
N TYR A 196 -21.49 4.46 2.62
CA TYR A 196 -20.89 5.77 2.93
C TYR A 196 -21.54 6.45 4.14
N LEU A 197 -22.82 6.17 4.41
CA LEU A 197 -23.53 6.64 5.61
C LEU A 197 -23.26 5.79 6.88
N GLY A 198 -22.37 4.80 6.82
CA GLY A 198 -21.92 4.02 7.98
C GLY A 198 -22.71 2.75 8.27
N GLU A 199 -23.58 2.30 7.36
CA GLU A 199 -24.26 1.00 7.42
C GLU A 199 -23.46 -0.04 6.59
N PRO A 200 -22.71 -0.99 7.21
CA PRO A 200 -21.74 -1.78 6.46
C PRO A 200 -22.35 -2.75 5.44
N VAL A 201 -21.70 -2.89 4.28
CA VAL A 201 -22.02 -3.95 3.31
C VAL A 201 -21.46 -5.28 3.85
N PRO A 202 -22.30 -6.33 4.01
CA PRO A 202 -21.86 -7.62 4.53
C PRO A 202 -20.98 -8.39 3.52
N PRO A 203 -20.16 -9.34 3.97
CA PRO A 203 -19.34 -10.17 3.09
C PRO A 203 -20.19 -11.01 2.12
N ALA A 204 -19.90 -10.91 0.82
CA ALA A 204 -20.46 -11.83 -0.18
C ALA A 204 -19.87 -13.26 -0.11
N LYS A 205 -18.73 -13.44 0.58
CA LYS A 205 -17.98 -14.69 0.70
C LYS A 205 -17.65 -14.97 2.16
N ALA A 206 -18.00 -16.16 2.63
CA ALA A 206 -17.73 -16.64 3.97
C ALA A 206 -16.43 -17.47 4.03
N TYR A 207 -15.68 -17.33 5.12
CA TYR A 207 -14.42 -18.03 5.37
C TYR A 207 -14.49 -18.84 6.66
N ALA A 208 -15.48 -19.73 6.73
CA ALA A 208 -15.70 -20.60 7.88
C ALA A 208 -14.41 -21.37 8.25
N ALA A 209 -14.04 -21.31 9.52
CA ALA A 209 -12.98 -22.15 10.08
C ALA A 209 -13.56 -23.53 10.44
N PRO A 210 -12.82 -24.63 10.22
CA PRO A 210 -13.22 -25.94 10.71
C PRO A 210 -13.17 -25.97 12.24
N GLU A 211 -13.93 -26.87 12.84
CA GLU A 211 -13.90 -27.11 14.28
C GLU A 211 -12.49 -27.46 14.77
N GLY A 212 -12.12 -26.98 15.96
CA GLY A 212 -10.77 -27.15 16.52
C GLY A 212 -9.68 -26.22 15.94
N ALA A 213 -9.97 -25.43 14.90
CA ALA A 213 -9.00 -24.45 14.38
C ALA A 213 -8.64 -23.39 15.45
N PRO A 214 -7.34 -23.09 15.69
CA PRO A 214 -6.95 -22.05 16.62
C PRO A 214 -7.51 -20.67 16.21
N ALA A 215 -8.08 -19.92 17.16
CA ALA A 215 -8.73 -18.65 16.87
C ALA A 215 -7.82 -17.62 16.17
N TRP A 216 -6.51 -17.61 16.50
CA TRP A 216 -5.53 -16.76 15.82
C TRP A 216 -5.36 -17.16 14.35
N ALA A 217 -5.37 -18.47 14.06
CA ALA A 217 -5.21 -18.99 12.72
C ALA A 217 -6.45 -18.73 11.87
N ALA A 218 -7.65 -18.91 12.44
CA ALA A 218 -8.91 -18.59 11.79
C ALA A 218 -8.97 -17.12 11.36
N ALA A 219 -8.65 -16.20 12.27
CA ALA A 219 -8.65 -14.76 12.01
C ALA A 219 -7.54 -14.35 11.02
N GLN A 220 -6.31 -14.82 11.19
CA GLN A 220 -5.21 -14.52 10.25
C GLN A 220 -5.51 -15.04 8.84
N ARG A 221 -6.04 -16.27 8.71
CA ARG A 221 -6.43 -16.85 7.41
C ARG A 221 -7.52 -16.02 6.75
N GLU A 222 -8.59 -15.65 7.47
CA GLU A 222 -9.64 -14.80 6.88
C GLU A 222 -9.10 -13.43 6.44
N ALA A 223 -8.19 -12.82 7.20
CA ALA A 223 -7.57 -11.55 6.84
C ALA A 223 -6.67 -11.67 5.59
N LEU A 224 -5.82 -12.70 5.50
CA LEU A 224 -4.97 -12.98 4.33
C LEU A 224 -5.81 -13.30 3.08
N GLU A 225 -6.83 -14.15 3.23
CA GLU A 225 -7.80 -14.49 2.20
C GLU A 225 -8.50 -13.25 1.61
N ARG A 226 -8.99 -12.36 2.47
CA ARG A 226 -9.71 -11.15 2.05
C ARG A 226 -8.80 -10.10 1.44
N LEU A 227 -7.58 -9.95 1.97
CA LEU A 227 -6.54 -9.13 1.34
C LEU A 227 -6.23 -9.66 -0.07
N ALA A 228 -6.06 -10.97 -0.23
CA ALA A 228 -5.82 -11.60 -1.52
C ALA A 228 -7.04 -11.50 -2.47
N ASP A 229 -8.28 -11.53 -1.98
CA ASP A 229 -9.47 -11.27 -2.81
C ASP A 229 -9.51 -9.82 -3.33
N ILE A 230 -9.11 -8.83 -2.52
CA ILE A 230 -8.97 -7.44 -2.97
C ILE A 230 -7.87 -7.33 -4.04
N ILE A 231 -6.68 -7.90 -3.79
CA ILE A 231 -5.55 -7.88 -4.75
C ILE A 231 -5.96 -8.52 -6.10
N ILE A 232 -6.56 -9.72 -6.07
CA ILE A 232 -7.02 -10.41 -7.28
C ILE A 232 -8.12 -9.59 -7.99
N TRP A 233 -9.04 -8.96 -7.27
CA TRP A 233 -10.04 -8.08 -7.89
C TRP A 233 -9.39 -6.93 -8.68
N TRP A 234 -8.35 -6.28 -8.13
CA TRP A 234 -7.62 -5.22 -8.83
C TRP A 234 -6.88 -5.73 -10.08
N ILE A 235 -6.26 -6.91 -9.98
CA ILE A 235 -5.61 -7.56 -11.13
C ILE A 235 -6.63 -7.86 -12.25
N ASP A 236 -7.83 -8.32 -11.89
CA ASP A 236 -8.81 -8.81 -12.87
C ASP A 236 -9.74 -7.73 -13.44
N ASN A 237 -10.02 -6.67 -12.69
CA ASN A 237 -11.02 -5.64 -13.05
C ASN A 237 -10.41 -4.27 -13.38
N ARG A 238 -9.12 -4.06 -13.06
CA ARG A 238 -8.47 -2.74 -13.18
C ARG A 238 -7.11 -2.75 -13.88
N MET A 239 -6.36 -3.87 -13.89
CA MET A 239 -5.04 -3.91 -14.55
C MET A 239 -5.16 -3.78 -16.08
N GLN A 240 -4.74 -2.64 -16.61
CA GLN A 240 -4.83 -2.26 -18.02
C GLN A 240 -3.81 -3.01 -18.89
N ALA A 241 -3.87 -2.83 -20.21
CA ALA A 241 -2.97 -3.48 -21.17
C ALA A 241 -1.49 -3.05 -21.03
N ASP A 242 -1.23 -1.83 -20.58
CA ASP A 242 0.11 -1.31 -20.26
C ASP A 242 0.61 -1.67 -18.85
N GLY A 243 -0.28 -2.13 -17.97
CA GLY A 243 0.00 -2.55 -16.59
C GLY A 243 -0.52 -1.60 -15.51
N GLN A 244 -0.98 -0.38 -15.84
CA GLN A 244 -1.56 0.55 -14.87
C GLN A 244 -2.90 0.03 -14.30
N TYR A 245 -3.32 0.51 -13.13
CA TYR A 245 -4.61 0.19 -12.48
C TYR A 245 -5.62 1.35 -12.55
N GLY A 246 -5.14 2.59 -12.78
CA GLY A 246 -5.99 3.72 -13.17
C GLY A 246 -5.86 4.98 -12.32
N GLY A 247 -5.15 4.93 -11.19
CA GLY A 247 -4.51 6.13 -10.60
C GLY A 247 -3.21 6.50 -11.34
N GLY A 248 -2.76 5.64 -12.26
CA GLY A 248 -1.57 5.84 -13.10
C GLY A 248 -0.26 5.72 -12.32
N TRP A 249 0.87 5.84 -13.02
CA TRP A 249 2.20 5.42 -12.53
C TRP A 249 2.53 5.72 -11.06
N GLY A 250 2.32 6.97 -10.58
CA GLY A 250 2.53 7.34 -9.17
C GLY A 250 1.59 6.61 -8.21
N ASP A 251 0.30 6.93 -8.23
CA ASP A 251 -0.73 6.33 -7.37
C ASP A 251 -0.72 4.78 -7.44
N ASP A 252 -0.58 4.23 -8.65
CA ASP A 252 -0.59 2.78 -8.91
C ASP A 252 0.68 2.09 -8.37
N CYS A 253 1.83 2.79 -8.27
CA CYS A 253 3.03 2.17 -7.72
C CYS A 253 2.90 1.92 -6.22
N GLU A 254 2.26 2.82 -5.46
CA GLU A 254 2.08 2.67 -4.01
C GLU A 254 1.30 1.39 -3.63
N MET A 255 0.56 0.78 -4.57
CA MET A 255 -0.30 -0.38 -4.30
C MET A 255 0.46 -1.55 -3.65
N TRP A 256 1.71 -1.81 -4.03
CA TRP A 256 2.48 -2.95 -3.48
C TRP A 256 2.63 -2.88 -1.96
N ARG A 257 2.65 -1.68 -1.36
CA ARG A 257 2.88 -1.48 0.08
C ARG A 257 1.81 -2.14 0.93
N TRP A 258 0.56 -2.14 0.47
CA TRP A 258 -0.53 -2.89 1.13
C TRP A 258 -0.64 -4.35 0.65
N TRP A 259 -0.01 -4.71 -0.48
CA TRP A 259 0.12 -6.10 -0.93
C TRP A 259 1.14 -6.89 -0.11
N VAL A 260 2.09 -6.22 0.57
CA VAL A 260 3.22 -6.83 1.32
C VAL A 260 2.89 -8.14 2.07
N PRO A 261 1.79 -8.27 2.84
CA PRO A 261 1.48 -9.52 3.54
C PRO A 261 1.20 -10.71 2.61
N ALA A 262 0.67 -10.47 1.40
CA ALA A 262 0.38 -11.51 0.41
C ALA A 262 1.50 -11.68 -0.64
N LEU A 263 2.21 -10.59 -0.95
CA LEU A 263 3.23 -10.51 -2.00
C LEU A 263 4.62 -10.97 -1.51
N ILE A 264 5.00 -10.60 -0.29
CA ILE A 264 6.36 -10.78 0.24
C ILE A 264 6.42 -12.00 1.16
N ALA A 265 5.46 -12.16 2.06
CA ALA A 265 5.42 -13.27 3.01
C ALA A 265 5.03 -14.62 2.38
N PHE A 266 4.30 -14.60 1.25
CA PHE A 266 3.79 -15.77 0.56
C PHE A 266 4.18 -15.76 -0.93
N GLU A 267 4.07 -16.91 -1.58
CA GLU A 267 4.35 -17.11 -3.00
C GLU A 267 3.06 -17.43 -3.76
N ASP A 268 2.39 -16.38 -4.21
CA ASP A 268 1.32 -16.46 -5.19
C ASP A 268 1.86 -16.03 -6.58
N PRO A 269 1.94 -16.95 -7.57
CA PRO A 269 2.47 -16.64 -8.89
C PRO A 269 1.72 -15.54 -9.64
N ARG A 270 0.43 -15.35 -9.40
CA ARG A 270 -0.42 -14.36 -10.08
C ARG A 270 -0.20 -12.97 -9.51
N ILE A 271 -0.13 -12.86 -8.19
CA ILE A 271 0.19 -11.61 -7.49
C ILE A 271 1.63 -11.18 -7.80
N ALA A 272 2.59 -12.12 -7.78
CA ALA A 272 3.98 -11.84 -8.14
C ALA A 272 4.15 -11.43 -9.62
N ALA A 273 3.45 -12.09 -10.55
CA ALA A 273 3.49 -11.72 -11.97
C ALA A 273 2.87 -10.33 -12.24
N ALA A 274 1.80 -9.97 -11.53
CA ALA A 274 1.20 -8.64 -11.63
C ALA A 274 2.17 -7.54 -11.15
N GLN A 275 2.80 -7.73 -9.98
CA GLN A 275 3.82 -6.79 -9.49
C GLN A 275 5.01 -6.68 -10.46
N ALA A 276 5.51 -7.81 -10.98
CA ALA A 276 6.62 -7.82 -11.92
C ALA A 276 6.29 -7.08 -13.22
N ARG A 277 5.09 -7.33 -13.78
CA ARG A 277 4.60 -6.64 -14.98
C ARG A 277 4.48 -5.13 -14.77
N PHE A 278 3.89 -4.69 -13.65
CA PHE A 278 3.79 -3.27 -13.32
C PHE A 278 5.19 -2.64 -13.16
N SER A 279 6.05 -3.23 -12.34
CA SER A 279 7.39 -2.69 -12.02
C SER A 279 8.29 -2.60 -13.26
N GLN A 280 8.19 -3.57 -14.17
CA GLN A 280 8.89 -3.54 -15.46
C GLN A 280 8.34 -2.46 -16.39
N ALA A 281 7.02 -2.30 -16.48
CA ALA A 281 6.39 -1.29 -17.32
C ALA A 281 6.70 0.14 -16.84
N LEU A 282 6.70 0.36 -15.52
CA LEU A 282 7.04 1.64 -14.90
C LEU A 282 8.52 2.02 -15.11
N MET A 283 9.44 1.12 -14.80
CA MET A 283 10.87 1.35 -15.08
C MET A 283 11.21 1.40 -16.59
N GLY A 284 10.27 1.06 -17.46
CA GLY A 284 10.35 1.24 -18.91
C GLY A 284 9.78 2.56 -19.44
N GLN A 285 9.17 3.41 -18.58
CA GLN A 285 8.61 4.68 -19.03
C GLN A 285 9.70 5.69 -19.43
N PRO A 286 9.46 6.59 -20.41
CA PRO A 286 10.45 7.56 -20.88
C PRO A 286 11.02 8.46 -19.76
N HIS A 287 10.20 8.80 -18.77
CA HIS A 287 10.63 9.65 -17.64
C HIS A 287 11.52 8.91 -16.63
N MET A 288 11.50 7.57 -16.60
CA MET A 288 12.33 6.73 -15.73
C MET A 288 13.62 6.22 -16.41
N SER A 289 13.86 6.61 -17.65
CA SER A 289 14.97 6.13 -18.50
C SER A 289 16.38 6.30 -17.91
N GLY A 290 16.59 7.23 -16.97
CA GLY A 290 17.86 7.41 -16.26
C GLY A 290 18.03 6.54 -15.00
N GLY A 291 17.07 5.68 -14.67
CA GLY A 291 16.97 4.91 -13.43
C GLY A 291 16.25 5.62 -12.27
N TYR A 292 15.85 6.87 -12.49
CA TYR A 292 15.06 7.73 -11.60
C TYR A 292 14.33 8.75 -12.47
N THR A 293 13.33 9.47 -11.93
CA THR A 293 12.52 10.40 -12.72
C THR A 293 13.34 11.58 -13.27
N ILE A 294 13.06 11.98 -14.52
CA ILE A 294 13.56 13.25 -15.10
C ILE A 294 12.81 14.48 -14.57
N ALA A 295 11.61 14.30 -14.01
CA ALA A 295 10.80 15.39 -13.50
C ALA A 295 11.45 16.03 -12.26
N MET A 296 11.43 17.37 -12.20
CA MET A 296 11.82 18.09 -10.99
C MET A 296 10.59 18.23 -10.10
N THR A 297 10.51 17.37 -9.09
CA THR A 297 9.48 17.41 -8.03
C THR A 297 10.14 17.11 -6.69
N ASP A 298 9.36 17.16 -5.61
CA ASP A 298 9.82 16.88 -4.25
C ASP A 298 10.15 15.39 -4.01
N VAL A 299 10.88 15.12 -2.93
CA VAL A 299 11.45 13.81 -2.56
C VAL A 299 10.42 12.73 -2.20
N GLU A 300 9.16 13.09 -1.95
CA GLU A 300 8.11 12.08 -1.82
C GLU A 300 7.77 11.54 -3.22
N HIS A 301 7.19 12.42 -4.06
CA HIS A 301 6.73 12.10 -5.41
C HIS A 301 7.85 11.64 -6.36
N SER A 302 9.08 12.15 -6.21
CA SER A 302 10.20 11.75 -7.06
C SER A 302 10.76 10.38 -6.70
N ALA A 303 10.62 9.96 -5.43
CA ALA A 303 11.09 8.67 -4.95
C ALA A 303 10.16 7.52 -5.32
N GLU A 304 8.85 7.74 -5.36
CA GLU A 304 7.80 6.73 -5.62
C GLU A 304 8.08 5.82 -6.81
N ASP A 305 8.05 6.36 -8.03
CA ASP A 305 8.20 5.60 -9.28
C ASP A 305 9.45 4.69 -9.30
N SER A 306 10.50 5.07 -8.56
CA SER A 306 11.71 4.26 -8.39
C SER A 306 11.61 3.26 -7.23
N THR A 307 11.21 3.71 -6.05
CA THR A 307 11.26 2.94 -4.81
C THR A 307 10.26 1.81 -4.85
N ASP A 308 9.03 2.12 -5.26
CA ASP A 308 7.90 1.20 -5.25
C ASP A 308 7.89 0.24 -6.45
N ALA A 309 8.69 0.53 -7.49
CA ALA A 309 9.01 -0.43 -8.55
C ALA A 309 10.21 -1.33 -8.18
N ILE A 310 11.28 -0.78 -7.59
CA ILE A 310 12.52 -1.52 -7.34
C ILE A 310 12.42 -2.39 -6.07
N LEU A 311 11.88 -1.85 -4.98
CA LEU A 311 11.90 -2.50 -3.66
C LEU A 311 11.14 -3.85 -3.62
N PRO A 312 9.87 -3.97 -4.06
CA PRO A 312 9.21 -5.28 -4.13
C PRO A 312 9.96 -6.26 -5.05
N MET A 313 10.49 -5.78 -6.18
CA MET A 313 11.21 -6.64 -7.11
C MET A 313 12.54 -7.14 -6.54
N MET A 314 13.23 -6.36 -5.71
CA MET A 314 14.37 -6.86 -4.94
C MET A 314 13.98 -7.94 -3.92
N HIS A 315 12.72 -8.01 -3.45
CA HIS A 315 12.27 -9.10 -2.58
C HIS A 315 11.79 -10.33 -3.37
N LEU A 316 11.15 -10.16 -4.53
CA LEU A 316 10.67 -11.25 -5.37
C LEU A 316 11.79 -11.91 -6.20
N ALA A 317 12.74 -11.11 -6.70
CA ALA A 317 13.85 -11.53 -7.56
C ALA A 317 15.19 -11.00 -7.02
N PRO A 318 15.64 -11.42 -5.82
CA PRO A 318 16.80 -10.84 -5.14
C PRO A 318 18.14 -11.00 -5.88
N ASP A 319 18.23 -11.97 -6.79
CA ASP A 319 19.43 -12.27 -7.58
C ASP A 319 19.45 -11.61 -8.96
N ASP A 320 18.34 -11.01 -9.39
CA ASP A 320 18.22 -10.42 -10.72
C ASP A 320 19.11 -9.16 -10.80
N PRO A 321 20.14 -9.17 -11.68
CA PRO A 321 21.11 -8.09 -11.76
C PRO A 321 20.49 -6.76 -12.22
N ALA A 322 19.32 -6.77 -12.87
CA ALA A 322 18.65 -5.55 -13.30
C ALA A 322 18.05 -4.76 -12.12
N TRP A 323 17.48 -5.44 -11.11
CA TRP A 323 16.99 -4.76 -9.90
C TRP A 323 18.14 -4.35 -8.98
N GLN A 324 19.19 -5.16 -8.90
CA GLN A 324 20.43 -4.78 -8.22
C GLN A 324 21.08 -3.53 -8.86
N ALA A 325 21.23 -3.49 -10.19
CA ALA A 325 21.78 -2.34 -10.91
C ALA A 325 20.94 -1.06 -10.73
N ARG A 326 19.61 -1.18 -10.66
CA ARG A 326 18.72 -0.04 -10.32
C ARG A 326 18.98 0.48 -8.90
N ALA A 327 19.18 -0.40 -7.91
CA ALA A 327 19.55 0.02 -6.56
C ALA A 327 20.94 0.68 -6.50
N LEU A 328 21.94 0.15 -7.22
CA LEU A 328 23.26 0.78 -7.37
C LEU A 328 23.14 2.19 -7.97
N ARG A 329 22.29 2.35 -8.99
CA ARG A 329 22.06 3.63 -9.68
C ARG A 329 21.54 4.73 -8.74
N LEU A 330 20.71 4.39 -7.75
CA LEU A 330 20.26 5.37 -6.74
C LEU A 330 21.43 5.84 -5.85
N ALA A 331 22.37 4.95 -5.51
CA ALA A 331 23.58 5.34 -4.79
C ALA A 331 24.53 6.22 -5.65
N ASP A 332 24.63 5.94 -6.95
CA ASP A 332 25.38 6.81 -7.88
C ASP A 332 24.80 8.22 -7.94
N LEU A 333 23.46 8.34 -7.98
CA LEU A 333 22.76 9.63 -8.02
C LEU A 333 22.88 10.37 -6.68
N MET A 334 22.78 9.65 -5.55
CA MET A 334 23.05 10.20 -4.21
C MET A 334 24.45 10.80 -4.12
N GLU A 335 25.49 10.05 -4.50
CA GLU A 335 26.89 10.47 -4.39
C GLU A 335 27.24 11.64 -5.32
N ASN A 336 26.71 11.66 -6.55
CA ASN A 336 27.19 12.58 -7.59
C ASN A 336 26.26 13.79 -7.86
N ILE A 337 24.96 13.70 -7.54
CA ILE A 337 23.96 14.72 -7.92
C ILE A 337 23.19 15.26 -6.71
N TRP A 338 22.66 14.39 -5.86
CA TRP A 338 21.69 14.78 -4.84
C TRP A 338 22.31 15.29 -3.54
N THR A 339 23.48 14.77 -3.15
CA THR A 339 24.17 15.16 -1.90
C THR A 339 25.39 16.05 -2.14
N GLY A 340 25.88 16.69 -1.09
CA GLY A 340 27.14 17.43 -1.06
C GLY A 340 27.68 17.55 0.36
N ARG A 341 28.89 18.11 0.52
CA ARG A 341 29.42 18.46 1.85
C ARG A 341 28.89 19.83 2.26
N ASN A 342 28.20 19.90 3.39
CA ASN A 342 27.67 21.16 3.95
C ASN A 342 28.80 21.97 4.61
N ALA A 343 28.48 23.18 5.11
CA ALA A 343 29.43 24.07 5.78
C ALA A 343 29.98 23.51 7.12
N ARG A 344 29.37 22.45 7.66
CA ARG A 344 29.86 21.67 8.81
C ARG A 344 30.77 20.50 8.42
N GLY A 345 31.00 20.28 7.11
CA GLY A 345 31.78 19.17 6.57
C GLY A 345 31.02 17.84 6.44
N HIS A 346 29.74 17.79 6.80
CA HIS A 346 28.92 16.59 6.80
C HIS A 346 28.26 16.35 5.42
N LEU A 347 27.98 15.09 5.07
CA LEU A 347 27.34 14.74 3.79
C LEU A 347 25.82 14.91 3.91
N GLN A 348 25.20 15.68 3.03
CA GLN A 348 23.80 16.09 3.18
C GLN A 348 23.12 16.20 1.82
N PHE A 349 21.82 15.87 1.71
CA PHE A 349 21.02 16.21 0.53
C PHE A 349 20.90 17.73 0.38
N ARG A 350 21.03 18.22 -0.85
CA ARG A 350 21.10 19.68 -1.12
C ARG A 350 19.72 20.34 -1.15
N SER A 351 18.67 19.56 -1.36
CA SER A 351 17.32 20.05 -1.62
C SER A 351 16.30 18.93 -1.50
N THR A 352 15.11 19.24 -1.00
CA THR A 352 13.95 18.34 -1.08
C THR A 352 13.44 18.14 -2.49
N PHE A 353 13.87 18.94 -3.48
CA PHE A 353 13.46 18.80 -4.88
C PHE A 353 14.64 18.36 -5.74
N PHE A 354 14.51 17.23 -6.42
CA PHE A 354 15.55 16.71 -7.32
C PHE A 354 15.01 15.77 -8.40
N SER A 355 15.86 15.51 -9.39
CA SER A 355 15.62 14.54 -10.45
C SER A 355 16.90 13.76 -10.76
N VAL A 356 16.84 12.87 -11.75
CA VAL A 356 18.00 12.10 -12.25
C VAL A 356 19.10 12.97 -12.89
N GLN A 357 18.86 14.27 -13.06
CA GLN A 357 19.78 15.21 -13.71
C GLN A 357 20.38 16.26 -12.76
N LYS A 358 19.62 16.72 -11.76
CA LYS A 358 20.00 17.86 -10.89
C LYS A 358 19.16 17.93 -9.61
N THR A 359 19.63 18.72 -8.66
CA THR A 359 18.87 19.27 -7.51
C THR A 359 18.27 20.64 -7.84
N ASP A 360 17.19 21.04 -7.17
CA ASP A 360 16.70 22.43 -7.17
C ASP A 360 17.55 23.28 -6.20
N ALA A 361 17.83 24.53 -6.58
CA ALA A 361 18.66 25.46 -5.82
C ALA A 361 17.86 26.57 -5.12
N ALA A 362 16.53 26.54 -5.18
CA ALA A 362 15.67 27.51 -4.49
C ALA A 362 15.86 27.40 -2.95
N PRO A 363 16.14 28.50 -2.21
CA PRO A 363 16.46 28.43 -0.79
C PRO A 363 15.35 27.88 0.11
N ASP A 364 14.08 28.08 -0.26
CA ASP A 364 12.93 27.48 0.42
C ASP A 364 12.98 25.94 0.39
N ARG A 365 13.57 25.36 -0.66
CA ARG A 365 13.62 23.91 -0.91
C ARG A 365 14.89 23.26 -0.40
N ALA A 366 15.87 24.05 0.03
CA ALA A 366 17.23 23.62 0.37
C ALA A 366 17.29 22.89 1.73
N CYS A 367 16.63 21.73 1.83
CA CYS A 367 16.48 20.94 3.05
C CYS A 367 16.75 19.45 2.78
N ASP A 368 17.50 18.81 3.66
CA ASP A 368 17.51 17.36 3.89
C ASP A 368 16.39 17.02 4.89
N THR A 369 15.69 15.91 4.73
CA THR A 369 14.48 15.54 5.51
C THR A 369 14.38 14.02 5.68
N PRO A 370 13.68 13.49 6.70
CA PRO A 370 13.48 12.05 6.88
C PRO A 370 12.91 11.30 5.66
N TYR A 371 12.19 11.99 4.76
CA TYR A 371 11.70 11.41 3.51
C TYR A 371 12.81 10.95 2.55
N HIS A 372 14.01 11.52 2.62
CA HIS A 372 15.12 11.13 1.75
C HIS A 372 15.54 9.66 1.93
N VAL A 373 15.16 9.02 3.04
CA VAL A 373 15.28 7.56 3.20
C VAL A 373 14.54 6.80 2.09
N ARG A 374 13.36 7.25 1.63
CA ARG A 374 12.62 6.60 0.51
C ARG A 374 13.48 6.54 -0.74
N ALA A 375 14.02 7.68 -1.18
CA ALA A 375 14.83 7.83 -2.39
C ALA A 375 16.10 6.95 -2.44
N VAL A 376 16.57 6.43 -1.28
CA VAL A 376 17.71 5.51 -1.19
C VAL A 376 17.37 4.16 -0.55
N ALA A 377 16.10 3.86 -0.27
CA ALA A 377 15.69 2.61 0.38
C ALA A 377 16.11 1.34 -0.39
N PRO A 378 16.09 1.28 -1.74
CA PRO A 378 16.64 0.14 -2.47
C PRO A 378 18.16 0.01 -2.33
N ALA A 379 18.90 1.13 -2.23
CA ALA A 379 20.34 1.12 -1.96
C ALA A 379 20.66 0.68 -0.52
N MET A 380 19.83 1.06 0.45
CA MET A 380 19.90 0.56 1.83
C MET A 380 19.67 -0.96 1.88
N LEU A 381 18.63 -1.48 1.22
CA LEU A 381 18.37 -2.92 1.13
C LEU A 381 19.52 -3.66 0.43
N TYR A 382 20.08 -3.07 -0.63
CA TYR A 382 21.26 -3.63 -1.30
C TYR A 382 22.45 -3.69 -0.33
N TRP A 383 22.75 -2.61 0.39
CA TRP A 383 23.82 -2.58 1.38
C TRP A 383 23.61 -3.59 2.51
N GLN A 384 22.43 -3.60 3.14
CA GLN A 384 22.06 -4.53 4.20
C GLN A 384 22.33 -5.98 3.79
N ARG A 385 21.92 -6.36 2.59
CA ARG A 385 22.10 -7.72 2.08
C ARG A 385 23.53 -8.01 1.68
N THR A 386 24.25 -7.06 1.09
CA THR A 386 25.54 -7.34 0.42
C THR A 386 26.76 -7.08 1.29
N GLY A 387 26.72 -6.09 2.18
CA GLY A 387 27.90 -5.54 2.85
C GLY A 387 28.78 -4.67 1.95
N GLU A 388 28.27 -4.18 0.82
CA GLU A 388 29.06 -3.37 -0.13
C GLU A 388 29.61 -2.10 0.58
N ARG A 389 30.91 -1.85 0.40
CA ARG A 389 31.71 -0.91 1.21
C ARG A 389 31.67 0.54 0.68
N ARG A 390 31.43 0.79 -0.61
CA ARG A 390 31.20 2.16 -1.12
C ARG A 390 29.85 2.67 -0.62
N ILE A 391 28.78 1.90 -0.83
CA ILE A 391 27.42 2.27 -0.41
C ILE A 391 27.35 2.37 1.12
N GLY A 392 27.98 1.44 1.85
CA GLY A 392 28.06 1.51 3.31
C GLY A 392 28.74 2.78 3.83
N ARG A 393 29.83 3.25 3.19
CA ARG A 393 30.43 4.55 3.52
C ARG A 393 29.51 5.71 3.17
N LEU A 394 28.94 5.73 1.96
CA LEU A 394 28.06 6.81 1.49
C LEU A 394 26.85 7.02 2.41
N LEU A 395 26.17 5.92 2.79
CA LEU A 395 25.01 5.96 3.68
C LEU A 395 25.40 6.35 5.12
N THR A 396 26.52 5.84 5.64
CA THR A 396 26.94 6.17 7.02
C THR A 396 27.49 7.58 7.16
N ASP A 397 28.20 8.11 6.16
CA ASP A 397 28.61 9.52 6.12
C ASP A 397 27.40 10.48 6.12
N TRP A 398 26.31 10.11 5.43
CA TRP A 398 25.06 10.87 5.44
C TRP A 398 24.30 10.73 6.77
N LEU A 399 24.17 9.53 7.31
CA LEU A 399 23.46 9.30 8.58
C LEU A 399 24.19 9.93 9.78
N ARG A 400 25.51 10.17 9.72
CA ARG A 400 26.23 10.95 10.74
C ARG A 400 25.76 12.40 10.81
N THR A 401 25.34 12.99 9.69
CA THR A 401 24.70 14.32 9.65
C THR A 401 23.42 14.34 10.49
N TRP A 402 22.64 13.27 10.42
CA TRP A 402 21.41 13.08 11.20
C TRP A 402 21.69 12.81 12.69
N VAL A 403 22.78 12.12 13.03
CA VAL A 403 23.23 11.96 14.43
C VAL A 403 23.68 13.30 15.04
N ASP A 404 24.50 14.09 14.33
CA ASP A 404 24.90 15.45 14.74
C ASP A 404 23.67 16.37 14.91
N ALA A 405 22.77 16.37 13.93
CA ALA A 405 21.55 17.18 13.99
C ALA A 405 20.58 16.73 15.11
N ALA A 406 20.51 15.44 15.43
CA ALA A 406 19.74 14.95 16.56
C ALA A 406 20.35 15.40 17.90
N ALA A 407 21.66 15.26 18.07
CA ALA A 407 22.36 15.61 19.31
C ALA A 407 22.31 17.11 19.64
N ARG A 408 22.41 17.99 18.64
CA ARG A 408 22.41 19.45 18.82
C ARG A 408 21.09 19.99 19.37
N SER A 409 21.16 21.00 20.24
CA SER A 409 20.03 21.82 20.66
C SER A 409 20.13 23.20 20.01
N GLU A 410 19.39 23.40 18.92
CA GLU A 410 19.34 24.65 18.15
C GLU A 410 17.88 24.99 17.85
N ARG A 411 17.57 26.29 17.71
CA ARG A 411 16.25 26.80 17.30
C ARG A 411 15.08 26.24 18.14
N GLY A 412 15.31 26.01 19.44
CA GLY A 412 14.32 25.43 20.35
C GLY A 412 14.12 23.92 20.23
N LYS A 413 14.87 23.22 19.38
CA LYS A 413 14.85 21.74 19.33
C LYS A 413 15.50 21.15 20.58
N PRO A 414 14.85 20.20 21.28
CA PRO A 414 15.50 19.46 22.35
C PRO A 414 16.69 18.64 21.81
N ALA A 415 17.73 18.48 22.63
CA ALA A 415 18.83 17.57 22.33
C ALA A 415 18.31 16.11 22.29
N GLY A 416 18.89 15.29 21.41
CA GLY A 416 18.50 13.89 21.22
C GLY A 416 17.24 13.66 20.38
N ILE A 417 16.54 14.72 19.94
CA ILE A 417 15.40 14.63 19.01
C ILE A 417 15.88 14.81 17.57
N VAL A 418 15.54 13.87 16.69
CA VAL A 418 15.73 14.01 15.23
C VAL A 418 14.84 15.14 14.68
N PRO A 419 15.37 16.12 13.92
CA PRO A 419 14.59 17.26 13.43
C PRO A 419 13.65 16.89 12.26
N ALA A 420 12.75 17.81 11.87
CA ALA A 420 12.00 17.70 10.62
C ALA A 420 12.91 17.85 9.38
N ALA A 421 13.92 18.70 9.47
CA ALA A 421 14.84 19.00 8.39
C ALA A 421 16.22 19.44 8.88
N ILE A 422 17.19 19.41 7.95
CA ILE A 422 18.51 20.04 8.06
C ILE A 422 18.68 20.93 6.84
N HIS A 423 18.93 22.22 7.05
CA HIS A 423 19.03 23.22 5.99
C HIS A 423 20.38 23.14 5.24
N TRP A 424 20.39 23.49 3.96
CA TRP A 424 21.54 23.46 3.06
C TRP A 424 21.86 24.86 2.53
N PRO A 425 23.13 25.30 2.46
CA PRO A 425 24.35 24.54 2.73
C PRO A 425 24.88 24.64 4.17
N ASP A 426 24.21 25.33 5.09
CA ASP A 426 24.77 25.62 6.42
C ASP A 426 24.77 24.42 7.40
N GLY A 427 23.93 23.41 7.19
CA GLY A 427 23.76 22.29 8.13
C GLY A 427 23.03 22.67 9.41
N GLY A 428 22.28 23.78 9.40
CA GLY A 428 21.43 24.25 10.49
C GLY A 428 20.18 23.39 10.66
N ILE A 429 19.59 23.42 11.86
CA ILE A 429 18.34 22.69 12.15
C ILE A 429 17.13 23.34 11.47
N GLY A 430 16.16 22.55 11.01
CA GLY A 430 14.91 23.02 10.41
C GLY A 430 15.08 23.44 8.95
N GLY A 431 14.20 24.34 8.48
CA GLY A 431 14.25 24.92 7.13
C GLY A 431 14.09 26.45 7.16
N ALA A 432 13.44 26.99 6.13
CA ALA A 432 13.20 28.43 5.96
C ALA A 432 12.13 28.98 6.93
N GLY A 433 11.20 28.14 7.40
CA GLY A 433 10.31 28.47 8.53
C GLY A 433 11.10 28.72 9.82
N PRO A 434 10.62 29.55 10.78
CA PRO A 434 11.35 29.85 12.02
C PRO A 434 11.46 28.61 12.94
N ASP A 435 10.48 27.71 12.88
CA ASP A 435 10.28 26.57 13.74
C ASP A 435 11.07 25.33 13.30
N TRP A 436 11.73 24.62 14.22
CA TRP A 436 12.53 23.44 13.87
C TRP A 436 11.72 22.24 13.34
N TRP A 437 10.42 22.21 13.65
CA TRP A 437 9.47 21.16 13.31
C TRP A 437 8.66 21.44 12.02
N ASP A 438 8.80 22.63 11.43
CA ASP A 438 8.15 23.02 10.17
C ASP A 438 9.19 23.71 9.24
N PRO A 439 9.75 22.99 8.26
CA PRO A 439 10.73 23.55 7.34
C PRO A 439 10.17 24.60 6.37
N ARG A 440 8.85 24.67 6.13
CA ARG A 440 8.20 25.50 5.10
C ARG A 440 8.77 25.37 3.68
N ASN A 441 9.25 24.17 3.35
CA ASN A 441 9.88 23.82 2.08
C ASN A 441 8.91 23.25 1.02
N TYR A 442 7.61 23.21 1.31
CA TYR A 442 6.60 22.64 0.44
C TYR A 442 5.28 23.42 0.46
N ALA A 443 4.49 23.28 -0.61
CA ALA A 443 3.23 24.02 -0.78
C ALA A 443 2.03 23.34 -0.09
N GLU A 444 2.12 22.04 0.18
CA GLU A 444 1.14 21.32 1.00
C GLU A 444 1.58 21.30 2.46
N ALA A 445 0.70 21.78 3.35
CA ALA A 445 0.94 21.77 4.79
C ALA A 445 1.08 20.32 5.31
N THR A 446 1.74 20.14 6.44
CA THR A 446 1.97 18.88 7.16
C THR A 446 2.86 17.82 6.52
N LEU A 447 3.19 17.87 5.22
CA LEU A 447 3.96 16.80 4.56
C LEU A 447 5.34 16.57 5.19
N TYR A 448 6.14 17.63 5.35
CA TYR A 448 7.45 17.59 6.00
C TYR A 448 7.46 18.11 7.45
N GLU A 449 6.29 18.26 8.08
CA GLU A 449 6.22 18.67 9.50
C GLU A 449 6.54 17.50 10.44
N TRP A 450 7.13 17.78 11.60
CA TRP A 450 7.52 16.75 12.55
C TRP A 450 6.30 16.04 13.20
N PRO A 451 6.21 14.69 13.18
CA PRO A 451 7.28 13.70 12.96
C PRO A 451 7.12 12.92 11.63
N SER A 452 6.74 13.58 10.54
CA SER A 452 6.51 12.91 9.26
C SER A 452 7.77 12.19 8.76
N ALA A 453 7.59 11.01 8.17
CA ALA A 453 8.62 10.02 7.80
C ALA A 453 9.67 9.65 8.89
N LEU A 454 9.55 10.09 10.14
CA LEU A 454 10.55 9.86 11.20
C LEU A 454 10.87 8.37 11.42
N GLY A 455 9.89 7.48 11.28
CA GLY A 455 10.09 6.03 11.39
C GLY A 455 11.11 5.47 10.39
N GLY A 456 11.11 5.98 9.15
CA GLY A 456 12.09 5.56 8.13
C GLY A 456 13.52 5.98 8.49
N MET A 457 13.69 7.20 9.03
CA MET A 457 14.99 7.66 9.56
C MET A 457 15.43 6.84 10.80
N CYS A 458 14.47 6.45 11.66
CA CYS A 458 14.74 5.58 12.80
C CYS A 458 15.23 4.19 12.37
N ASP A 459 14.58 3.57 11.37
CA ASP A 459 14.98 2.28 10.82
C ASP A 459 16.32 2.35 10.05
N ALA A 460 16.58 3.45 9.32
CA ALA A 460 17.86 3.70 8.65
C ALA A 460 19.04 3.86 9.64
N LEU A 461 18.82 4.56 10.75
CA LEU A 461 19.80 4.68 11.84
C LEU A 461 20.04 3.31 12.52
N LEU A 462 18.99 2.52 12.76
CA LEU A 462 19.11 1.17 13.29
C LEU A 462 19.85 0.22 12.33
N LEU A 463 19.62 0.34 11.02
CA LEU A 463 20.38 -0.36 9.98
C LEU A 463 21.87 0.02 10.03
N ALA A 464 22.18 1.32 10.14
CA ALA A 464 23.57 1.77 10.23
C ALA A 464 24.28 1.21 11.47
N TRP A 465 23.63 1.23 12.63
CA TRP A 465 24.12 0.55 13.83
C TRP A 465 24.30 -0.96 13.61
N HIS A 466 23.32 -1.65 13.00
CA HIS A 466 23.39 -3.10 12.77
C HIS A 466 24.59 -3.50 11.89
N MET A 467 24.84 -2.73 10.82
CA MET A 467 25.88 -3.01 9.83
C MET A 467 27.29 -2.59 10.28
N THR A 468 27.42 -1.61 11.18
CA THR A 468 28.74 -1.06 11.59
C THR A 468 29.13 -1.34 13.04
N ARG A 469 28.14 -1.56 13.92
CA ARG A 469 28.27 -1.58 15.39
C ARG A 469 28.80 -0.27 16.01
N ASP A 470 28.69 0.82 15.27
CA ASP A 470 28.90 2.17 15.80
C ASP A 470 27.68 2.62 16.61
N GLU A 471 27.84 2.71 17.93
CA GLU A 471 26.79 3.09 18.88
C GLU A 471 26.25 4.51 18.66
N SER A 472 26.95 5.40 17.93
CA SER A 472 26.47 6.76 17.68
C SER A 472 25.18 6.80 16.84
N PHE A 473 24.95 5.80 15.96
CA PHE A 473 23.69 5.67 15.22
C PHE A 473 22.51 5.21 16.10
N LEU A 474 22.78 4.55 17.23
CA LEU A 474 21.76 4.07 18.16
C LEU A 474 21.34 5.14 19.20
N GLU A 475 22.17 6.16 19.41
CA GLU A 475 21.90 7.18 20.44
C GLU A 475 20.64 8.03 20.19
N PRO A 476 20.32 8.49 18.96
CA PRO A 476 19.04 9.18 18.70
C PRO A 476 17.82 8.33 19.08
N LEU A 477 17.88 7.01 18.89
CA LEU A 477 16.80 6.09 19.27
C LEU A 477 16.67 5.96 20.79
N ARG A 478 17.80 5.84 21.52
CA ARG A 478 17.83 5.82 22.99
C ARG A 478 17.29 7.13 23.57
N SER A 479 17.79 8.26 23.07
CA SER A 479 17.36 9.59 23.50
C SER A 479 15.87 9.83 23.27
N MET A 480 15.33 9.52 22.08
CA MET A 480 13.90 9.65 21.80
C MET A 480 13.04 8.66 22.61
N ALA A 481 13.51 7.42 22.83
CA ALA A 481 12.84 6.46 23.70
C ALA A 481 12.77 6.94 25.17
N ALA A 482 13.85 7.55 25.68
CA ALA A 482 13.88 8.14 27.01
C ALA A 482 12.93 9.34 27.16
N VAL A 483 12.84 10.20 26.13
CA VAL A 483 11.84 11.29 26.06
C VAL A 483 10.41 10.74 26.08
N ARG A 484 10.14 9.68 25.28
CA ARG A 484 8.85 8.98 25.29
C ARG A 484 8.54 8.42 26.68
N GLN A 485 9.49 7.76 27.33
CA GLN A 485 9.28 7.23 28.68
C GLN A 485 8.95 8.35 29.70
N ARG A 486 9.72 9.45 29.73
CA ARG A 486 9.46 10.58 30.64
C ARG A 486 8.04 11.14 30.48
N TYR A 487 7.60 11.37 29.24
CA TYR A 487 6.23 11.81 28.95
C TYR A 487 5.16 10.80 29.44
N LEU A 488 5.44 9.50 29.34
CA LEU A 488 4.52 8.44 29.76
C LEU A 488 4.48 8.21 31.28
N GLU A 489 5.49 8.69 32.01
CA GLU A 489 5.62 8.67 33.47
C GLU A 489 5.12 9.95 34.15
N SER A 490 5.19 11.09 33.46
CA SER A 490 4.71 12.39 33.94
C SER A 490 4.14 13.22 32.79
N PRO A 491 2.96 12.85 32.26
CA PRO A 491 2.30 13.62 31.21
C PRO A 491 1.89 15.00 31.74
N PRO A 492 2.03 16.07 30.94
CA PRO A 492 1.55 17.40 31.31
C PRO A 492 0.02 17.42 31.45
N ARG A 493 -0.49 18.35 32.27
CA ARG A 493 -1.94 18.56 32.44
C ARG A 493 -2.57 19.19 31.19
N ASP A 494 -1.85 20.15 30.61
CA ASP A 494 -2.26 20.91 29.44
C ASP A 494 -1.58 20.36 28.17
N SER A 495 -2.15 20.67 27.00
CA SER A 495 -1.56 20.31 25.71
C SER A 495 -0.15 20.89 25.57
N PRO A 496 0.90 20.07 25.37
CA PRO A 496 2.27 20.56 25.35
C PRO A 496 2.55 21.42 24.10
N ALA A 497 3.28 22.51 24.28
CA ALA A 497 3.59 23.47 23.21
C ALA A 497 4.38 22.81 22.06
N PRO A 498 4.06 23.08 20.77
CA PRO A 498 4.79 22.56 19.63
C PRO A 498 6.30 22.76 19.73
N GLY A 499 7.05 21.71 19.38
CA GLY A 499 8.51 21.70 19.45
C GLY A 499 9.12 21.46 20.84
N SER A 500 8.34 21.44 21.93
CA SER A 500 8.84 21.11 23.28
C SER A 500 9.15 19.61 23.45
N GLU A 501 9.99 19.25 24.42
CA GLU A 501 10.28 17.83 24.75
C GLU A 501 9.00 17.05 25.08
N ALA A 502 8.08 17.64 25.84
CA ALA A 502 6.80 17.00 26.17
C ALA A 502 5.91 16.79 24.93
N TRP A 503 5.93 17.72 23.97
CA TRP A 503 5.23 17.55 22.69
C TRP A 503 5.87 16.46 21.85
N CYS A 504 7.19 16.36 21.84
CA CYS A 504 7.89 15.24 21.21
C CYS A 504 7.49 13.89 21.86
N GLY A 505 7.59 13.80 23.19
CA GLY A 505 7.21 12.62 23.95
C GLY A 505 5.75 12.19 23.74
N SER A 506 4.84 13.13 23.48
CA SER A 506 3.45 12.82 23.14
C SER A 506 3.31 12.04 21.81
N LYS A 507 4.11 12.37 20.79
CA LYS A 507 4.06 11.74 19.45
C LYS A 507 4.97 10.52 19.29
N LEU A 508 6.03 10.37 20.10
CA LEU A 508 7.06 9.34 19.95
C LEU A 508 6.62 7.87 20.20
N GLY A 509 5.33 7.58 20.33
CA GLY A 509 4.82 6.20 20.26
C GLY A 509 5.10 5.51 18.92
N LEU A 510 5.35 6.29 17.86
CA LEU A 510 5.74 5.81 16.53
C LEU A 510 7.05 5.00 16.51
N LEU A 511 7.87 5.04 17.57
CA LEU A 511 9.12 4.28 17.66
C LEU A 511 8.90 2.76 17.81
N GLY A 512 7.68 2.32 18.16
CA GLY A 512 7.36 0.92 18.45
C GLY A 512 7.97 -0.12 17.48
N PRO A 513 7.76 -0.01 16.16
CA PRO A 513 8.37 -0.88 15.16
C PRO A 513 9.90 -0.92 15.21
N THR A 514 10.59 0.23 15.19
CA THR A 514 12.06 0.29 15.24
C THR A 514 12.62 -0.30 16.54
N LEU A 515 11.98 -0.01 17.69
CA LEU A 515 12.40 -0.58 18.98
C LEU A 515 12.15 -2.10 19.02
N ALA A 516 11.14 -2.61 18.31
CA ALA A 516 10.90 -4.04 18.15
C ALA A 516 11.91 -4.70 17.20
N LYS A 517 12.31 -4.04 16.11
CA LYS A 517 13.44 -4.46 15.25
C LYS A 517 14.73 -4.53 16.09
N TYR A 518 15.03 -3.52 16.91
CA TYR A 518 16.17 -3.55 17.85
C TYR A 518 16.08 -4.73 18.84
N ARG A 519 14.89 -4.97 19.42
CA ARG A 519 14.63 -6.08 20.35
C ARG A 519 14.89 -7.45 19.72
N ALA A 520 14.51 -7.62 18.45
CA ALA A 520 14.77 -8.83 17.67
C ALA A 520 16.26 -8.96 17.27
N LEU A 521 16.94 -7.86 16.91
CA LEU A 521 18.37 -7.86 16.56
C LEU A 521 19.33 -8.13 17.75
N THR A 522 18.88 -7.93 18.99
CA THR A 522 19.74 -7.98 20.18
C THR A 522 19.33 -9.00 21.23
N GLY A 523 18.06 -9.41 21.27
CA GLY A 523 17.49 -10.14 22.40
C GLY A 523 17.41 -9.36 23.71
N ARG A 524 17.80 -8.07 23.73
CA ARG A 524 17.89 -7.24 24.95
C ARG A 524 16.56 -6.58 25.32
N PRO A 525 16.12 -6.62 26.59
CA PRO A 525 14.83 -6.11 27.03
C PRO A 525 14.77 -4.57 27.23
N ASP A 526 15.78 -3.82 26.78
CA ASP A 526 15.98 -2.37 27.01
C ASP A 526 14.71 -1.51 26.84
N PHE A 527 13.84 -1.85 25.89
CA PHE A 527 12.64 -1.09 25.54
C PHE A 527 11.32 -1.83 25.81
N ASP A 528 11.35 -2.99 26.50
CA ASP A 528 10.18 -3.86 26.66
C ASP A 528 8.99 -3.17 27.33
N ARG A 529 9.25 -2.20 28.24
CA ARG A 529 8.21 -1.37 28.87
C ARG A 529 7.50 -0.42 27.90
N LEU A 530 8.21 0.09 26.88
CA LEU A 530 7.61 0.89 25.81
C LEU A 530 6.86 -0.01 24.83
N LEU A 531 7.46 -1.12 24.42
CA LEU A 531 6.85 -2.10 23.50
C LEU A 531 5.55 -2.69 24.06
N ALA A 532 5.49 -3.01 25.36
CA ALA A 532 4.28 -3.49 26.02
C ALA A 532 3.11 -2.48 26.01
N ARG A 533 3.39 -1.18 25.88
CA ARG A 533 2.39 -0.10 25.86
C ARG A 533 2.05 0.36 24.45
N ASP A 534 3.05 0.79 23.70
CA ASP A 534 2.90 1.45 22.40
C ASP A 534 2.92 0.46 21.21
N TYR A 535 3.37 -0.78 21.41
CA TYR A 535 3.41 -1.83 20.36
C TYR A 535 2.87 -3.19 20.84
N ARG A 536 1.84 -3.14 21.71
CA ARG A 536 1.34 -4.26 22.52
C ARG A 536 1.01 -5.53 21.72
N ALA A 537 0.39 -5.42 20.55
CA ALA A 537 -0.04 -6.59 19.76
C ALA A 537 1.16 -7.44 19.30
N TRP A 538 2.26 -6.81 18.89
CA TRP A 538 3.50 -7.49 18.56
C TRP A 538 4.24 -7.97 19.82
N PHE A 539 4.27 -7.16 20.88
CA PHE A 539 4.94 -7.55 22.13
C PHE A 539 4.31 -8.81 22.78
N ALA A 540 2.99 -8.96 22.65
CA ALA A 540 2.26 -10.15 23.09
C ALA A 540 2.66 -11.44 22.34
N LEU A 541 3.16 -11.36 21.10
CA LEU A 541 3.70 -12.52 20.36
C LEU A 541 4.93 -13.09 21.07
N GLN A 542 5.88 -12.22 21.39
CA GLN A 542 7.20 -12.61 21.92
C GLN A 542 7.11 -13.30 23.29
N GLN A 543 6.14 -12.89 24.11
CA GLN A 543 5.97 -13.39 25.48
C GLN A 543 5.17 -14.70 25.58
N GLY A 544 4.54 -15.17 24.49
CA GLY A 544 3.80 -16.44 24.41
C GLY A 544 2.54 -16.59 25.27
N ALA A 545 2.37 -15.79 26.33
CA ALA A 545 1.39 -15.98 27.40
C ALA A 545 0.03 -15.29 27.20
N ASP A 546 -0.05 -14.16 26.48
CA ASP A 546 -1.31 -13.46 26.18
C ASP A 546 -1.64 -13.48 24.68
N ARG A 547 -2.08 -14.65 24.18
CA ARG A 547 -2.64 -14.75 22.82
C ARG A 547 -3.97 -14.00 22.65
N ARG A 548 -4.63 -13.52 23.71
CA ARG A 548 -5.94 -12.84 23.58
C ARG A 548 -5.78 -11.50 22.88
N ALA A 549 -4.75 -10.74 23.22
CA ALA A 549 -4.39 -9.49 22.54
C ALA A 549 -4.10 -9.71 21.04
N LEU A 550 -3.40 -10.79 20.70
CA LEU A 550 -3.14 -11.17 19.30
C LEU A 550 -4.43 -11.55 18.56
N VAL A 551 -5.25 -12.44 19.14
CA VAL A 551 -6.50 -12.90 18.52
C VAL A 551 -7.45 -11.72 18.26
N ALA A 552 -7.58 -10.80 19.22
CA ALA A 552 -8.40 -9.60 19.06
C ALA A 552 -7.88 -8.69 17.93
N ALA A 553 -6.57 -8.46 17.85
CA ALA A 553 -5.99 -7.62 16.79
C ALA A 553 -6.09 -8.28 15.39
N LEU A 554 -5.98 -9.60 15.31
CA LEU A 554 -6.18 -10.35 14.07
C LEU A 554 -7.65 -10.39 13.63
N ASP A 555 -8.62 -10.54 14.55
CA ASP A 555 -10.04 -10.46 14.19
C ASP A 555 -10.47 -9.02 13.87
N GLU A 556 -9.91 -7.98 14.51
CA GLU A 556 -10.17 -6.60 14.08
C GLU A 556 -9.64 -6.35 12.65
N ALA A 557 -8.46 -6.87 12.30
CA ALA A 557 -7.93 -6.83 10.94
C ALA A 557 -8.76 -7.65 9.94
N ALA A 558 -9.21 -8.85 10.32
CA ALA A 558 -10.09 -9.68 9.50
C ALA A 558 -11.45 -9.00 9.29
N HIS A 559 -12.05 -8.47 10.36
CA HIS A 559 -13.32 -7.73 10.35
C HIS A 559 -13.26 -6.50 9.46
N ALA A 560 -12.16 -5.73 9.50
CA ALA A 560 -11.99 -4.56 8.64
C ALA A 560 -12.10 -4.93 7.15
N LEU A 561 -11.48 -6.05 6.75
CA LEU A 561 -11.52 -6.57 5.38
C LEU A 561 -12.80 -7.37 5.06
N ARG A 562 -13.56 -7.79 6.09
CA ARG A 562 -14.79 -8.61 6.00
C ARG A 562 -16.00 -7.82 5.50
N ILE A 563 -16.08 -6.54 5.85
CA ILE A 563 -17.15 -5.63 5.44
C ILE A 563 -16.69 -4.70 4.32
N ASN A 564 -17.64 -4.03 3.66
CA ASN A 564 -17.36 -2.88 2.78
C ASN A 564 -16.39 -3.18 1.62
N PHE A 565 -16.40 -4.41 1.09
CA PHE A 565 -15.55 -4.82 -0.04
C PHE A 565 -15.56 -3.83 -1.23
N PRO A 566 -16.70 -3.23 -1.65
CA PRO A 566 -16.73 -2.17 -2.67
C PRO A 566 -15.82 -0.97 -2.36
N GLY A 567 -15.73 -0.58 -1.08
CA GLY A 567 -14.87 0.50 -0.59
C GLY A 567 -13.37 0.27 -0.75
N TYR A 568 -12.94 -0.99 -0.90
CA TYR A 568 -11.57 -1.39 -1.23
C TYR A 568 -11.36 -1.70 -2.72
N THR A 569 -12.43 -1.64 -3.54
CA THR A 569 -12.44 -2.14 -4.92
C THR A 569 -13.19 -1.20 -5.88
N SER A 570 -14.46 -1.45 -6.16
CA SER A 570 -15.24 -0.76 -7.20
C SER A 570 -15.36 0.75 -6.96
N GLU A 571 -15.35 1.21 -5.71
CA GLU A 571 -15.50 2.61 -5.33
C GLU A 571 -14.22 3.45 -5.47
N VAL A 572 -13.04 2.84 -5.32
CA VAL A 572 -11.76 3.54 -5.15
C VAL A 572 -11.36 4.34 -6.40
N ARG A 573 -10.97 5.61 -6.25
CA ARG A 573 -10.56 6.47 -7.36
C ARG A 573 -9.11 6.93 -7.36
N TYR A 574 -8.37 6.65 -6.29
CA TYR A 574 -6.92 6.88 -6.14
C TYR A 574 -6.34 5.59 -5.54
N THR A 575 -5.37 4.97 -6.20
CA THR A 575 -5.01 3.54 -6.03
C THR A 575 -4.05 3.25 -4.87
N ASP A 576 -3.27 4.24 -4.51
CA ASP A 576 -2.57 4.38 -3.23
C ASP A 576 -3.53 4.46 -2.03
N ARG A 577 -4.75 4.99 -2.24
CA ARG A 577 -5.79 5.12 -1.19
C ARG A 577 -6.68 3.89 -1.04
N VAL A 578 -6.40 2.73 -1.66
CA VAL A 578 -7.26 1.52 -1.62
C VAL A 578 -7.74 1.14 -0.21
N LEU A 579 -6.85 1.04 0.78
CA LEU A 579 -7.24 0.69 2.16
C LEU A 579 -7.73 1.87 3.00
N SER A 580 -7.88 3.06 2.42
CA SER A 580 -8.24 4.28 3.17
C SER A 580 -9.73 4.40 3.50
N PHE A 581 -10.64 3.69 2.83
CA PHE A 581 -12.10 3.86 2.98
C PHE A 581 -12.61 3.85 4.45
N PRO A 582 -12.14 2.97 5.36
CA PRO A 582 -12.57 3.01 6.76
C PRO A 582 -12.18 4.28 7.54
N THR A 583 -11.29 5.11 7.00
CA THR A 583 -10.92 6.42 7.57
C THR A 583 -12.12 7.34 7.72
N LEU A 584 -13.10 7.25 6.81
CA LEU A 584 -14.32 8.06 6.79
C LEU A 584 -15.15 7.98 8.06
N PHE A 585 -15.03 6.88 8.81
CA PHE A 585 -15.84 6.57 9.99
C PHE A 585 -15.13 6.89 11.30
N GLY A 586 -13.96 7.53 11.27
CA GLY A 586 -13.32 8.12 12.45
C GLY A 586 -13.94 9.45 12.87
N ASP A 587 -13.60 9.91 14.07
CA ASP A 587 -14.06 11.20 14.60
C ASP A 587 -13.66 12.37 13.68
N GLY A 588 -14.61 13.30 13.46
CA GLY A 588 -14.41 14.48 12.61
C GLY A 588 -14.26 14.21 11.10
N TYR A 589 -14.52 12.99 10.60
CA TYR A 589 -14.58 12.67 9.16
C TYR A 589 -16.03 12.77 8.62
N MET A 590 -16.63 11.70 8.07
CA MET A 590 -17.99 11.74 7.50
C MET A 590 -19.02 12.19 8.55
N PHE A 591 -18.78 11.81 9.80
CA PHE A 591 -19.55 12.20 10.97
C PHE A 591 -18.65 12.92 11.97
N GLN A 592 -19.26 13.67 12.91
CA GLN A 592 -18.49 14.34 13.96
C GLN A 592 -17.92 13.34 14.98
N LYS A 593 -18.66 12.24 15.24
CA LYS A 593 -18.24 11.12 16.10
C LYS A 593 -17.98 9.86 15.28
N ARG A 594 -17.05 9.03 15.73
CA ARG A 594 -16.74 7.71 15.15
C ARG A 594 -17.99 6.81 15.03
N VAL A 595 -18.10 6.08 13.92
CA VAL A 595 -19.04 4.96 13.78
C VAL A 595 -18.40 3.68 14.30
N ALA A 596 -19.09 2.96 15.19
CA ALA A 596 -18.63 1.68 15.73
C ALA A 596 -18.78 0.55 14.70
N GLY A 597 -18.01 -0.55 14.86
CA GLY A 597 -18.10 -1.71 13.97
C GLY A 597 -17.44 -1.53 12.59
N ILE A 598 -16.73 -0.43 12.35
CA ILE A 598 -15.92 -0.21 11.14
C ILE A 598 -14.46 0.07 11.54
N PRO A 599 -13.65 -0.98 11.75
CA PRO A 599 -12.21 -0.85 12.04
C PRO A 599 -11.38 -0.59 10.77
N ARG A 600 -10.11 -0.20 10.95
CA ARG A 600 -9.13 -0.08 9.85
C ARG A 600 -8.33 -1.39 9.73
N PRO A 601 -8.00 -1.86 8.52
CA PRO A 601 -7.16 -3.05 8.36
C PRO A 601 -5.72 -2.78 8.81
N SER A 602 -5.04 -3.81 9.30
CA SER A 602 -3.61 -3.75 9.68
C SER A 602 -2.80 -4.74 8.84
N THR A 603 -2.29 -4.26 7.71
CA THR A 603 -1.35 -5.01 6.86
C THR A 603 -0.06 -5.32 7.62
N ASP A 604 0.47 -4.34 8.35
CA ASP A 604 1.72 -4.43 9.12
C ASP A 604 1.65 -5.58 10.14
N LEU A 605 0.49 -5.84 10.76
CA LEU A 605 0.28 -6.99 11.67
C LEU A 605 0.29 -8.34 10.92
N LEU A 606 -0.39 -8.43 9.77
CA LEU A 606 -0.44 -9.67 8.97
C LEU A 606 0.95 -10.03 8.44
N TYR A 607 1.69 -9.03 7.94
CA TYR A 607 3.07 -9.18 7.53
C TYR A 607 4.02 -9.52 8.69
N SER A 608 3.90 -8.84 9.83
CA SER A 608 4.73 -9.14 11.02
C SER A 608 4.51 -10.56 11.53
N THR A 609 3.25 -11.01 11.60
CA THR A 609 2.92 -12.37 12.05
C THR A 609 3.37 -13.44 11.04
N ALA A 610 3.22 -13.19 9.74
CA ALA A 610 3.60 -14.15 8.71
C ALA A 610 5.12 -14.24 8.46
N THR A 611 5.90 -13.19 8.73
CA THR A 611 7.35 -13.15 8.41
C THR A 611 8.30 -13.04 9.59
N GLY A 612 7.83 -12.58 10.76
CA GLY A 612 8.66 -12.26 11.92
C GLY A 612 9.24 -10.83 11.93
N ASP A 613 9.14 -10.07 10.84
CA ASP A 613 9.64 -8.69 10.79
C ASP A 613 8.73 -7.73 11.59
N PRO A 614 9.24 -6.98 12.58
CA PRO A 614 8.43 -6.00 13.30
C PRO A 614 8.07 -4.78 12.43
N GLY A 615 6.82 -4.73 11.96
CA GLY A 615 6.20 -3.52 11.38
C GLY A 615 6.25 -3.46 9.86
N ARG A 616 7.20 -2.70 9.30
CA ARG A 616 7.28 -2.40 7.86
C ARG A 616 8.56 -2.93 7.21
N LEU A 617 8.49 -3.19 5.90
CA LEU A 617 9.60 -3.69 5.08
C LEU A 617 10.64 -2.60 4.72
N GLU A 618 10.19 -1.34 4.64
CA GLU A 618 11.01 -0.18 4.28
C GLU A 618 12.08 0.13 5.35
N GLY A 619 13.21 0.73 4.94
CA GLY A 619 14.30 1.16 5.83
C GLY A 619 15.20 0.03 6.37
N LEU A 620 14.62 -1.01 6.98
CA LEU A 620 15.36 -2.14 7.56
C LEU A 620 14.54 -3.44 7.45
N ALA A 621 14.81 -4.26 6.44
CA ALA A 621 14.05 -5.49 6.20
C ALA A 621 14.55 -6.65 7.08
N MET A 622 13.69 -7.20 7.93
CA MET A 622 13.96 -8.30 8.86
C MET A 622 13.00 -9.50 8.66
N ASN A 623 12.40 -9.65 7.48
CA ASN A 623 11.57 -10.82 7.18
C ASN A 623 12.39 -12.11 7.30
N ALA A 624 12.11 -12.93 8.31
CA ALA A 624 12.85 -14.16 8.57
C ALA A 624 12.56 -15.25 7.53
N VAL A 625 11.36 -15.22 6.95
CA VAL A 625 10.83 -16.26 6.05
C VAL A 625 9.95 -15.69 4.94
N ARG A 626 9.93 -16.38 3.80
CA ARG A 626 8.91 -16.35 2.76
C ARG A 626 8.36 -17.76 2.59
N TRP A 627 7.05 -17.93 2.72
CA TRP A 627 6.38 -19.21 2.51
C TRP A 627 6.20 -19.46 1.02
N LEU A 628 6.73 -20.58 0.52
CA LEU A 628 6.67 -20.98 -0.89
C LEU A 628 5.32 -21.67 -1.16
N THR A 629 4.24 -20.91 -0.96
CA THR A 629 2.84 -21.30 -1.12
C THR A 629 1.96 -20.04 -1.20
N PRO A 630 0.79 -20.07 -1.87
CA PRO A 630 -0.12 -18.92 -1.89
C PRO A 630 -0.72 -18.60 -0.50
N PRO A 631 -1.14 -17.35 -0.23
CA PRO A 631 -1.73 -16.90 1.04
C PRO A 631 -3.16 -17.41 1.28
N ARG A 632 -3.54 -18.51 0.61
CA ARG A 632 -4.88 -19.11 0.62
C ARG A 632 -4.90 -20.35 1.52
N ASP A 633 -5.98 -20.56 2.27
CA ASP A 633 -6.21 -21.69 3.19
C ASP A 633 -5.02 -22.07 4.09
N ILE A 634 -4.27 -21.06 4.54
CA ILE A 634 -3.10 -21.16 5.40
C ILE A 634 -3.15 -20.08 6.47
N ALA A 635 -2.71 -20.42 7.68
CA ALA A 635 -2.23 -19.46 8.66
C ALA A 635 -0.78 -19.81 9.00
N ALA A 636 0.04 -18.78 9.19
CA ALA A 636 1.46 -18.89 9.49
C ALA A 636 1.89 -17.81 10.48
N LEU A 637 2.41 -18.23 11.64
CA LEU A 637 2.77 -17.36 12.75
C LEU A 637 4.23 -17.61 13.15
N VAL A 638 5.13 -16.70 12.78
CA VAL A 638 6.53 -16.76 13.20
C VAL A 638 6.60 -16.40 14.69
N ALA A 639 6.91 -17.41 15.50
CA ALA A 639 6.96 -17.30 16.96
C ALA A 639 8.38 -16.99 17.47
N ARG A 640 9.42 -17.38 16.72
CA ARG A 640 10.82 -17.02 16.99
C ARG A 640 11.65 -17.03 15.72
N CYS A 641 12.59 -16.10 15.62
CA CYS A 641 13.62 -16.09 14.59
C CYS A 641 14.92 -15.50 15.17
N GLY A 642 16.05 -16.12 14.85
CA GLY A 642 17.39 -15.68 15.23
C GLY A 642 18.44 -16.22 14.26
N PRO A 643 19.74 -15.98 14.52
CA PRO A 643 20.81 -16.47 13.66
C PRO A 643 20.94 -17.99 13.66
N ASP A 644 20.55 -18.66 14.74
CA ASP A 644 20.79 -20.10 14.94
C ASP A 644 19.51 -20.92 15.15
N ASP A 645 18.34 -20.28 15.12
CA ASP A 645 17.04 -20.95 15.22
C ASP A 645 15.88 -20.19 14.56
N PHE A 646 14.85 -20.93 14.18
CA PHE A 646 13.59 -20.42 13.68
C PHE A 646 12.43 -21.31 14.15
N ARG A 647 11.32 -20.69 14.56
CA ARG A 647 10.09 -21.37 14.95
C ARG A 647 8.87 -20.67 14.36
N ALA A 648 8.02 -21.43 13.68
CA ALA A 648 6.71 -20.96 13.25
C ALA A 648 5.60 -21.96 13.61
N GLU A 649 4.42 -21.45 13.90
CA GLU A 649 3.19 -22.22 14.00
C GLU A 649 2.40 -22.10 12.69
N LEU A 650 1.96 -23.22 12.14
CA LEU A 650 1.35 -23.34 10.83
C LEU A 650 0.03 -24.12 10.93
N TYR A 651 -1.00 -23.68 10.22
CA TYR A 651 -2.29 -24.38 10.15
C TYR A 651 -2.85 -24.36 8.72
N HIS A 652 -3.05 -25.53 8.13
CA HIS A 652 -3.71 -25.66 6.83
C HIS A 652 -5.21 -25.98 6.99
N PHE A 653 -6.07 -25.28 6.25
CA PHE A 653 -7.53 -25.35 6.38
C PHE A 653 -8.20 -26.38 5.45
N GLY A 654 -7.48 -26.85 4.42
CA GLY A 654 -7.96 -27.82 3.43
C GLY A 654 -8.01 -29.26 3.95
N GLU A 655 -8.51 -30.16 3.11
CA GLU A 655 -8.91 -31.53 3.49
C GLU A 655 -7.87 -32.60 3.18
N SER A 656 -6.95 -32.30 2.26
CA SER A 656 -5.77 -33.11 1.97
C SER A 656 -4.53 -32.55 2.66
N ALA A 657 -3.45 -33.34 2.74
CA ALA A 657 -2.15 -32.79 3.10
C ALA A 657 -1.69 -31.75 2.06
N ARG A 658 -0.89 -30.78 2.50
CA ARG A 658 -0.42 -29.66 1.68
C ARG A 658 1.11 -29.65 1.58
N PRO A 659 1.66 -29.76 0.35
CA PRO A 659 3.06 -29.43 0.08
C PRO A 659 3.34 -27.98 0.45
N MET A 660 4.43 -27.77 1.18
CA MET A 660 4.89 -26.47 1.66
C MET A 660 6.38 -26.30 1.39
N GLY A 661 6.79 -25.05 1.23
CA GLY A 661 8.19 -24.68 1.34
C GLY A 661 8.37 -23.38 2.12
N ALA A 662 9.60 -23.12 2.51
CA ALA A 662 10.03 -21.87 3.11
C ALA A 662 11.40 -21.47 2.56
N GLU A 663 11.55 -20.19 2.19
CA GLU A 663 12.84 -19.55 1.98
C GLU A 663 13.17 -18.69 3.22
N LEU A 664 14.33 -18.95 3.83
CA LEU A 664 14.73 -18.43 5.14
C LEU A 664 15.94 -17.49 4.97
N TYR A 665 15.86 -16.30 5.55
CA TYR A 665 16.79 -15.19 5.25
C TYR A 665 17.79 -14.86 6.38
N LEU A 666 17.48 -15.22 7.63
CA LEU A 666 18.23 -14.76 8.81
C LEU A 666 19.11 -15.83 9.48
N LEU A 667 19.03 -17.09 9.05
CA LEU A 667 19.89 -18.15 9.58
C LEU A 667 21.35 -17.95 9.13
N ALA A 668 22.28 -18.04 10.07
CA ALA A 668 23.71 -17.98 9.81
C ALA A 668 24.21 -19.29 9.17
N PRO A 669 25.32 -19.28 8.40
CA PRO A 669 25.87 -20.51 7.82
C PRO A 669 26.13 -21.62 8.86
N GLY A 670 25.80 -22.86 8.49
CA GLY A 670 25.85 -24.00 9.40
C GLY A 670 25.01 -25.20 8.96
N ALA A 671 25.03 -26.25 9.77
CA ALA A 671 24.11 -27.39 9.70
C ALA A 671 22.98 -27.22 10.71
N TYR A 672 21.78 -27.62 10.31
CA TYR A 672 20.54 -27.43 11.06
C TYR A 672 19.68 -28.69 11.02
N ALA A 673 18.96 -28.95 12.11
CA ALA A 673 17.87 -29.91 12.16
C ALA A 673 16.53 -29.19 11.91
N VAL A 674 15.72 -29.70 10.99
CA VAL A 674 14.36 -29.22 10.70
C VAL A 674 13.35 -30.29 11.09
N ALA A 675 12.33 -29.93 11.88
CA ALA A 675 11.21 -30.80 12.19
C ALA A 675 9.87 -30.05 12.05
N VAL A 676 8.85 -30.74 11.57
CA VAL A 676 7.45 -30.29 11.60
C VAL A 676 6.71 -31.21 12.57
N SER A 677 6.29 -30.65 13.70
CA SER A 677 5.66 -31.40 14.79
C SER A 677 4.18 -31.04 14.90
N PRO A 678 3.25 -31.96 14.57
CA PRO A 678 1.82 -31.73 14.76
C PRO A 678 1.47 -31.60 16.24
N ASP A 679 0.59 -30.65 16.58
CA ASP A 679 0.14 -30.44 17.96
C ASP A 679 -0.61 -31.67 18.49
N GLY A 680 -0.38 -31.99 19.76
CA GLY A 680 -0.79 -33.26 20.38
C GLY A 680 -0.23 -34.52 19.71
N GLY A 681 0.84 -34.41 18.90
CA GLY A 681 1.45 -35.53 18.17
C GLY A 681 2.90 -35.80 18.60
N PRO A 682 3.50 -36.93 18.17
CA PRO A 682 4.93 -37.13 18.27
C PRO A 682 5.68 -36.08 17.42
N PRO A 683 6.88 -35.64 17.83
CA PRO A 683 7.68 -34.72 17.03
C PRO A 683 8.03 -35.33 15.67
N GLY A 684 7.98 -34.52 14.61
CA GLY A 684 8.36 -34.98 13.27
C GLY A 684 9.81 -35.40 13.21
N ARG A 685 10.13 -36.47 12.47
CA ARG A 685 11.50 -36.95 12.28
C ARG A 685 12.36 -35.82 11.71
N PRO A 686 13.46 -35.41 12.37
CA PRO A 686 14.28 -34.31 11.87
C PRO A 686 14.92 -34.62 10.50
N ALA A 687 14.87 -33.64 9.60
CA ALA A 687 15.60 -33.60 8.35
C ALA A 687 16.80 -32.64 8.48
N ALA A 688 17.90 -32.93 7.78
CA ALA A 688 19.08 -32.06 7.77
C ALA A 688 18.92 -30.90 6.76
N LEU A 689 19.24 -29.68 7.19
CA LEU A 689 19.30 -28.48 6.36
C LEU A 689 20.72 -27.89 6.45
N LYS A 690 21.34 -27.60 5.29
CA LYS A 690 22.63 -26.92 5.21
C LYS A 690 22.43 -25.47 4.76
N VAL A 691 22.72 -24.52 5.63
CA VAL A 691 22.74 -23.09 5.30
C VAL A 691 24.14 -22.73 4.83
N SER A 692 24.28 -22.38 3.54
CA SER A 692 25.55 -22.01 2.91
C SER A 692 25.64 -20.54 2.49
N GLY A 693 24.53 -19.79 2.58
CA GLY A 693 24.44 -18.40 2.16
C GLY A 693 23.17 -17.73 2.66
N ARG A 694 22.89 -16.51 2.14
CA ARG A 694 21.85 -15.57 2.64
C ARG A 694 20.40 -16.04 2.47
N ARG A 695 20.18 -17.20 1.85
CA ARG A 695 18.88 -17.85 1.67
C ARG A 695 19.06 -19.35 1.82
N ALA A 696 18.25 -19.97 2.66
CA ALA A 696 18.12 -21.41 2.74
C ALA A 696 16.68 -21.80 2.39
N ARG A 697 16.52 -22.80 1.50
CA ARG A 697 15.20 -23.33 1.15
C ARG A 697 14.98 -24.67 1.84
N VAL A 698 13.78 -24.87 2.36
CA VAL A 698 13.31 -26.15 2.90
C VAL A 698 11.93 -26.47 2.37
N ALA A 699 11.68 -27.75 2.09
CA ALA A 699 10.38 -28.28 1.72
C ALA A 699 9.87 -29.23 2.80
N PHE A 700 8.56 -29.22 3.04
CA PHE A 700 7.88 -30.05 4.04
C PHE A 700 6.41 -30.23 3.65
N GLU A 701 5.66 -31.01 4.43
CA GLU A 701 4.23 -31.19 4.25
C GLU A 701 3.48 -30.78 5.53
N LEU A 702 2.28 -30.22 5.37
CA LEU A 702 1.35 -30.00 6.48
C LEU A 702 0.15 -30.96 6.37
N PRO A 703 -0.19 -31.69 7.45
CA PRO A 703 -1.45 -32.44 7.50
C PRO A 703 -2.66 -31.50 7.44
N PRO A 704 -3.82 -31.97 6.94
CA PRO A 704 -5.05 -31.20 6.90
C PRO A 704 -5.56 -30.88 8.31
N ARG A 705 -6.08 -29.66 8.49
CA ARG A 705 -6.84 -29.21 9.67
C ARG A 705 -6.18 -29.51 11.02
N ARG A 706 -4.84 -29.40 11.09
CA ARG A 706 -4.07 -29.62 12.33
C ARG A 706 -2.98 -28.57 12.49
N LEU A 707 -2.91 -27.99 13.69
CA LEU A 707 -1.83 -27.09 14.09
C LEU A 707 -0.51 -27.85 14.07
N CYS A 708 0.53 -27.26 13.49
CA CYS A 708 1.88 -27.81 13.44
C CYS A 708 2.89 -26.74 13.84
N THR A 709 3.92 -27.11 14.60
CA THR A 709 5.11 -26.26 14.79
C THR A 709 6.22 -26.69 13.85
N LEU A 710 6.66 -25.80 12.96
CA LEU A 710 7.93 -25.91 12.26
C LEU A 710 9.03 -25.39 13.19
N THR A 711 10.01 -26.23 13.52
CA THR A 711 11.21 -25.88 14.28
C THR A 711 12.46 -26.13 13.43
N ILE A 712 13.36 -25.15 13.41
CA ILE A 712 14.68 -25.24 12.78
C ILE A 712 15.70 -24.79 13.82
N GLN A 713 16.70 -25.61 14.10
CA GLN A 713 17.71 -25.35 15.13
C GLN A 713 19.09 -25.75 14.62
N ARG A 714 20.12 -24.93 14.88
CA ARG A 714 21.52 -25.27 14.57
C ARG A 714 21.86 -26.60 15.23
N SER A 715 22.38 -27.55 14.47
CA SER A 715 22.91 -28.80 15.01
C SER A 715 24.10 -28.51 15.92
N ALA A 716 24.28 -29.32 16.97
CA ALA A 716 25.58 -29.34 17.67
C ALA A 716 26.70 -29.60 16.66
N ALA A 717 27.87 -29.01 16.88
CA ALA A 717 29.05 -29.33 16.08
C ALA A 717 29.49 -30.77 16.37
N GLU A 718 29.76 -31.53 15.30
CA GLU A 718 30.45 -32.82 15.34
C GLU A 718 31.97 -32.64 15.52
#